data_AF-A0A8J4PC53-F1
#
_entry.id   AF-A0A8J4PC53-F1
#
_cell.length_a   1.000
_cell.length_b   1.000
_cell.length_c   1.000
_cell.angle_alpha   90.00
_cell.angle_beta   90.00
_cell.angle_gamma   90.00
#
_symmetry.space_group_name_H-M   'P 1'
#
loop_
_entity.id
_entity.type
_entity.pdbx_description
1 polymer ?
#
loop_
_entity_poly.entity_id
_entity_poly.type
_entity_poly.pdbx_seq_one_letter_code
_entity_poly.pdbx_strand_id
1 'polypeptide(L)'
;MCGNSNGKPQDDSLMPDGNLAQDAVELGQSWRVANEILQCWDSCSGDCKRCPWEEAAKYKGKTSCGLLTQRLGPFERCHATVNPNIYLKNCVYDLCVNDGLHTMLCQALKAYADTCQEEGITVSDWRTLAHCPLSCPKNSNYTTCGTACPTTCNNKAMPADCDASACVETCECQEGFVFDANECIPQDECGCVFEGRLHGLHEEFWGDSTCTKRCVCDAKSRTAICHLASCRAGEECRVEDGIQDCYPKSYGTCVAAGATHYESFDGGKFIFQGTCMYQFTGLCKKSQGLVEFQVLVQNGHKDDKSLSSIALVTVKVYSKNIVISQKHPGKIMINDQLVNLPYLHRDRKISIYRGGQEVVVEADFGLTVTYDWQSQVTVSVPITYANTLCGLCGNYNGNVDDEMMMKNGQVTSNPDAFGHSWKVTDIPDCVELSQVECSAITAALQHQEALKKGCGIISEVDGPFGACHAHVNAFKYFQNCVHDFCLFPDQKDAICLIIARYASACQAAGVTIGRWRTDDFCSISCPANSHYEICSQGCSQTCSSIYTPLKCSVRCREGCTCNENFVFSGDECVPMSQCGCLYQGFYYKVEETFFPTKQEKCQCQAGGTVVCQKISCPRGSEGKVIDGVFQCVPATLGPCVATGDSNYMSFDGMAFNITGTCSYILTETCAGDNVKPFVVKIKKDARQKRKVSGIHALSIEVYGLTLTLMRGKRGAVMVDSISHHLPVILSKGRVQVHQHGMGVLLQTDFGLVVRFDLLHHVTVTVPQSYQGHLCGLCGNYNGKRNDDFLLPNGQRAPNAMVFGSAWKTTDESCSDDCPKDDCPVCTEEKKVVLQKPNYCGILTVPKGPFDSCHRLINPDLYFQACLHDLCLAEADTHVLCQSIQSYATACQDAGVVIEAWRRPSFCPLRCPANSNYSLCTNFCVNSCTGLEDASKCPKTFCSSHRNALQPLALQPHESVLNDNCQQLCTCVPGKGLTCSRHSCTDDETCEIRDGVLGC
;
A
#
# COMPACT_ATOMS: atom_id res chain seq x y z
N MET A 1 20.07 -28.65 31.83
CA MET A 1 20.86 -28.23 30.64
C MET A 1 22.30 -27.84 30.99
N CYS A 2 22.54 -27.01 32.02
CA CYS A 2 23.90 -26.56 32.40
C CYS A 2 24.74 -27.59 33.19
N GLY A 3 24.44 -28.89 33.06
CA GLY A 3 25.07 -29.93 33.88
C GLY A 3 24.67 -29.91 35.37
N ASN A 4 25.45 -30.63 36.19
CA ASN A 4 25.18 -30.80 37.64
C ASN A 4 26.24 -30.12 38.54
N SER A 5 27.22 -29.43 37.94
CA SER A 5 28.27 -28.65 38.62
C SER A 5 29.14 -29.45 39.61
N ASN A 6 29.25 -30.77 39.45
CA ASN A 6 30.06 -31.61 40.35
C ASN A 6 31.56 -31.70 39.94
N GLY A 7 31.94 -31.00 38.85
CA GLY A 7 33.30 -31.00 38.29
C GLY A 7 33.64 -32.22 37.41
N LYS A 8 32.65 -33.04 37.00
CA LYS A 8 32.83 -34.22 36.14
C LYS A 8 32.10 -34.02 34.81
N PRO A 9 32.81 -33.61 33.75
CA PRO A 9 32.19 -33.34 32.45
C PRO A 9 31.46 -34.54 31.82
N GLN A 10 31.73 -35.77 32.28
CA GLN A 10 31.12 -36.97 31.72
C GLN A 10 29.65 -37.17 32.14
N ASP A 11 29.20 -36.50 33.20
CA ASP A 11 27.84 -36.64 33.72
C ASP A 11 27.00 -35.37 33.60
N ASP A 12 27.50 -34.36 32.87
CA ASP A 12 26.76 -33.12 32.59
C ASP A 12 25.59 -33.33 31.60
N SER A 13 25.51 -34.49 30.95
CA SER A 13 24.37 -34.92 30.12
C SER A 13 23.38 -35.82 30.86
N LEU A 14 23.37 -35.80 32.19
CA LEU A 14 22.37 -36.51 32.99
C LEU A 14 20.96 -35.94 32.74
N MET A 15 20.03 -36.86 32.49
CA MET A 15 18.60 -36.62 32.40
C MET A 15 17.93 -36.71 33.80
N PRO A 16 16.69 -36.25 33.98
CA PRO A 16 16.01 -36.28 35.29
C PRO A 16 15.83 -37.69 35.88
N ASP A 17 15.84 -38.72 35.03
CA ASP A 17 15.74 -40.13 35.43
C ASP A 17 17.08 -40.72 35.90
N GLY A 18 18.17 -39.94 35.84
CA GLY A 18 19.52 -40.36 36.22
C GLY A 18 20.32 -41.09 35.14
N ASN A 19 19.77 -41.22 33.92
CA ASN A 19 20.50 -41.79 32.78
C ASN A 19 21.23 -40.69 31.99
N LEU A 20 22.28 -41.08 31.26
CA LEU A 20 22.97 -40.17 30.35
C LEU A 20 22.22 -40.10 29.02
N ALA A 21 21.98 -38.89 28.53
CA ALA A 21 21.45 -38.67 27.20
C ALA A 21 22.47 -39.12 26.12
N GLN A 22 21.98 -39.70 25.04
CA GLN A 22 22.74 -40.16 23.88
C GLN A 22 23.22 -39.00 23.02
N ASP A 23 22.43 -37.93 22.96
CA ASP A 23 22.74 -36.70 22.25
C ASP A 23 22.12 -35.47 22.93
N ALA A 24 22.42 -34.29 22.38
CA ALA A 24 21.95 -33.02 22.91
C ALA A 24 20.42 -32.83 22.75
N VAL A 25 19.80 -33.50 21.77
CA VAL A 25 18.35 -33.41 21.53
C VAL A 25 17.62 -34.16 22.62
N GLU A 26 18.01 -35.40 22.90
CA GLU A 26 17.46 -36.20 23.99
C GLU A 26 17.67 -35.50 25.35
N LEU A 27 18.83 -34.91 25.57
CA LEU A 27 19.09 -34.12 26.78
C LEU A 27 18.12 -32.95 26.92
N GLY A 28 17.92 -32.17 25.85
CA GLY A 28 16.98 -31.05 25.83
C GLY A 28 15.53 -31.48 26.09
N GLN A 29 15.10 -32.57 25.45
CA GLN A 29 13.77 -33.15 25.61
C GLN A 29 13.51 -33.62 27.04
N SER A 30 14.50 -34.27 27.66
CA SER A 30 14.35 -34.84 29.00
C SER A 30 14.09 -33.78 30.09
N TRP A 31 14.62 -32.57 29.93
CA TRP A 31 14.48 -31.46 30.87
C TRP A 31 13.35 -30.48 30.49
N ARG A 32 12.50 -30.84 29.53
CA ARG A 32 11.40 -29.99 29.06
C ARG A 32 10.35 -29.75 30.15
N VAL A 33 9.96 -28.49 30.32
CA VAL A 33 8.86 -28.09 31.21
C VAL A 33 7.61 -27.83 30.36
N ALA A 34 6.50 -28.51 30.67
CA ALA A 34 5.24 -28.31 29.95
C ALA A 34 4.63 -26.95 30.33
N ASN A 35 4.30 -26.13 29.34
CA ASN A 35 3.48 -24.94 29.52
C ASN A 35 2.14 -25.19 28.79
N GLU A 36 1.01 -25.02 29.47
CA GLU A 36 -0.33 -25.44 29.00
C GLU A 36 -0.81 -24.71 27.72
N ILE A 37 -0.06 -23.72 27.24
CA ILE A 37 -0.47 -22.79 26.17
C ILE A 37 0.47 -22.82 24.95
N LEU A 38 1.67 -23.43 25.07
CA LEU A 38 2.68 -23.43 24.00
C LEU A 38 2.99 -24.85 23.50
N GLN A 39 2.71 -25.10 22.24
CA GLN A 39 3.15 -26.30 21.54
C GLN A 39 4.60 -26.09 21.05
N CYS A 40 5.58 -26.18 21.95
CA CYS A 40 7.00 -26.08 21.61
C CYS A 40 7.49 -27.34 20.89
N TRP A 41 8.25 -27.16 19.81
CA TRP A 41 8.95 -28.23 19.12
C TRP A 41 10.38 -28.32 19.65
N ASP A 42 10.81 -29.52 20.03
CA ASP A 42 12.14 -29.82 20.59
C ASP A 42 12.99 -30.66 19.62
N SER A 43 12.53 -30.82 18.38
CA SER A 43 13.19 -31.56 17.30
C SER A 43 12.97 -30.88 15.95
N CYS A 44 13.86 -31.16 14.99
CA CYS A 44 13.73 -30.70 13.60
C CYS A 44 12.66 -31.53 12.88
N SER A 45 11.94 -30.92 11.92
CA SER A 45 10.97 -31.65 11.09
C SER A 45 11.72 -32.37 9.95
N GLY A 46 12.39 -33.46 10.30
CA GLY A 46 13.27 -34.24 9.41
C GLY A 46 14.73 -34.24 9.87
N ASP A 47 15.68 -34.33 8.93
CA ASP A 47 17.12 -34.22 9.25
C ASP A 47 17.48 -32.75 9.52
N CYS A 48 17.95 -32.45 10.74
CA CYS A 48 18.46 -31.12 11.07
C CYS A 48 19.56 -30.69 10.09
N LYS A 49 19.55 -29.41 9.69
CA LYS A 49 20.53 -28.85 8.75
C LYS A 49 21.96 -29.12 9.24
N ARG A 50 22.69 -29.94 8.48
CA ARG A 50 24.11 -30.21 8.71
C ARG A 50 24.93 -29.23 7.90
N CYS A 51 26.02 -28.72 8.47
CA CYS A 51 26.90 -27.83 7.74
C CYS A 51 27.68 -28.60 6.64
N PRO A 52 27.48 -28.28 5.35
CA PRO A 52 28.28 -28.85 4.29
C PRO A 52 29.76 -28.51 4.48
N TRP A 53 30.66 -29.41 4.08
CA TRP A 53 32.09 -29.22 4.33
C TRP A 53 32.65 -27.94 3.67
N GLU A 54 32.12 -27.55 2.50
CA GLU A 54 32.54 -26.36 1.74
C GLU A 54 32.19 -25.07 2.48
N GLU A 55 30.96 -24.98 3.00
CA GLU A 55 30.51 -23.84 3.81
C GLU A 55 31.24 -23.78 5.15
N ALA A 56 31.43 -24.92 5.81
CA ALA A 56 32.23 -25.01 7.03
C ALA A 56 33.66 -24.50 6.79
N ALA A 57 34.27 -24.85 5.64
CA ALA A 57 35.60 -24.37 5.27
C ALA A 57 35.61 -22.86 5.01
N LYS A 58 34.59 -22.33 4.34
CA LYS A 58 34.40 -20.88 4.10
C LYS A 58 34.33 -20.12 5.43
N TYR A 59 33.47 -20.54 6.36
CA TYR A 59 33.30 -19.84 7.64
C TYR A 59 34.48 -19.99 8.60
N LYS A 60 35.28 -21.05 8.46
CA LYS A 60 36.60 -21.18 9.11
C LYS A 60 37.66 -20.22 8.57
N GLY A 61 37.33 -19.46 7.52
CA GLY A 61 38.20 -18.43 6.96
C GLY A 61 38.64 -17.38 7.99
N LYS A 62 39.81 -16.78 7.75
CA LYS A 62 40.45 -15.83 8.67
C LYS A 62 39.62 -14.57 8.97
N THR A 63 38.72 -14.16 8.10
CA THR A 63 37.88 -12.96 8.28
C THR A 63 36.50 -13.27 8.87
N SER A 64 36.24 -14.53 9.24
CA SER A 64 34.98 -15.00 9.85
C SER A 64 35.29 -15.71 11.17
N CYS A 65 34.75 -16.91 11.42
CA CYS A 65 34.99 -17.64 12.67
C CYS A 65 36.47 -17.98 12.88
N GLY A 66 37.27 -18.02 11.81
CA GLY A 66 38.72 -18.24 11.93
C GLY A 66 39.43 -17.19 12.79
N LEU A 67 38.86 -15.98 12.97
CA LEU A 67 39.36 -14.96 13.89
C LEU A 67 39.61 -15.51 15.30
N LEU A 68 38.74 -16.42 15.77
CA LEU A 68 38.80 -17.06 17.10
C LEU A 68 40.06 -17.91 17.32
N THR A 69 40.76 -18.31 16.27
CA THR A 69 41.94 -19.21 16.35
C THR A 69 43.19 -18.62 15.73
N GLN A 70 43.13 -17.36 15.29
CA GLN A 70 44.27 -16.70 14.65
C GLN A 70 45.42 -16.54 15.62
N ARG A 71 46.57 -17.16 15.31
CA ARG A 71 47.77 -17.09 16.14
C ARG A 71 48.25 -15.67 16.44
N LEU A 72 48.12 -14.75 15.48
CA LEU A 72 48.41 -13.32 15.63
C LEU A 72 47.12 -12.55 15.34
N GLY A 73 46.15 -12.68 16.24
CA GLY A 73 44.81 -12.13 16.10
C GLY A 73 44.31 -11.50 17.40
N PRO A 74 43.09 -10.92 17.41
CA PRO A 74 42.60 -10.14 18.54
C PRO A 74 42.43 -10.96 19.84
N PHE A 75 42.30 -12.28 19.71
CA PHE A 75 42.11 -13.22 20.82
C PHE A 75 43.38 -14.01 21.20
N GLU A 76 44.55 -13.71 20.63
CA GLU A 76 45.79 -14.48 20.84
C GLU A 76 46.09 -14.75 22.31
N ARG A 77 45.92 -13.74 23.16
CA ARG A 77 46.20 -13.81 24.60
C ARG A 77 45.24 -14.74 25.36
N CYS A 78 44.07 -15.02 24.80
CA CYS A 78 43.04 -15.82 25.43
C CYS A 78 43.19 -17.33 25.19
N HIS A 79 43.80 -17.73 24.07
CA HIS A 79 43.86 -19.13 23.65
C HIS A 79 44.51 -20.08 24.67
N ALA A 80 45.42 -19.57 25.51
CA ALA A 80 46.10 -20.35 26.54
C ALA A 80 45.20 -20.67 27.75
N THR A 81 44.21 -19.82 28.02
CA THR A 81 43.29 -19.94 29.15
C THR A 81 41.96 -20.55 28.71
N VAL A 82 41.37 -20.01 27.65
CA VAL A 82 40.09 -20.48 27.10
C VAL A 82 40.32 -21.11 25.74
N ASN A 83 39.99 -22.39 25.60
CA ASN A 83 40.20 -23.12 24.36
C ASN A 83 39.22 -22.63 23.25
N PRO A 84 39.72 -22.03 22.15
CA PRO A 84 38.84 -21.46 21.12
C PRO A 84 38.12 -22.50 20.26
N ASN A 85 38.50 -23.79 20.33
CA ASN A 85 38.02 -24.79 19.37
C ASN A 85 36.51 -25.05 19.46
N ILE A 86 35.92 -25.01 20.65
CA ILE A 86 34.47 -25.19 20.79
C ILE A 86 33.72 -23.96 20.28
N TYR A 87 34.21 -22.75 20.57
CA TYR A 87 33.66 -21.50 20.05
C TYR A 87 33.77 -21.42 18.53
N LEU A 88 34.87 -21.89 17.95
CA LEU A 88 35.02 -22.00 16.49
C LEU A 88 33.99 -22.95 15.89
N LYS A 89 33.78 -24.13 16.51
CA LYS A 89 32.78 -25.10 16.03
C LYS A 89 31.36 -24.52 16.11
N ASN A 90 31.03 -23.87 17.23
CA ASN A 90 29.73 -23.25 17.43
C ASN A 90 29.54 -22.08 16.46
N CYS A 91 30.50 -21.17 16.33
CA CYS A 91 30.46 -20.08 15.35
C CYS A 91 30.24 -20.59 13.92
N VAL A 92 30.96 -21.63 13.51
CA VAL A 92 30.79 -22.22 12.18
C VAL A 92 29.38 -22.82 12.06
N TYR A 93 28.93 -23.57 13.06
CA TYR A 93 27.58 -24.14 13.08
C TYR A 93 26.51 -23.04 12.99
N ASP A 94 26.59 -22.01 13.81
CA ASP A 94 25.68 -20.85 13.84
C ASP A 94 25.63 -20.17 12.48
N LEU A 95 26.78 -19.95 11.84
CA LEU A 95 26.82 -19.42 10.48
C LEU A 95 26.25 -20.38 9.44
N CYS A 96 26.43 -21.69 9.57
CA CYS A 96 25.84 -22.63 8.60
C CYS A 96 24.33 -22.72 8.74
N VAL A 97 23.80 -22.82 9.96
CA VAL A 97 22.35 -22.90 10.17
C VAL A 97 21.64 -21.59 9.83
N ASN A 98 22.33 -20.45 9.99
CA ASN A 98 21.82 -19.13 9.62
C ASN A 98 22.34 -18.60 8.26
N ASP A 99 22.82 -19.48 7.37
CA ASP A 99 23.23 -19.15 5.99
C ASP A 99 24.24 -17.99 5.86
N GLY A 100 25.11 -17.83 6.85
CA GLY A 100 26.17 -16.83 6.90
C GLY A 100 25.72 -15.47 7.42
N LEU A 101 24.56 -15.39 8.08
CA LEU A 101 24.04 -14.15 8.68
C LEU A 101 25.10 -13.49 9.58
N HIS A 102 25.49 -12.27 9.22
CA HIS A 102 26.65 -11.60 9.83
C HIS A 102 26.44 -11.26 11.31
N THR A 103 25.20 -10.98 11.75
CA THR A 103 24.89 -10.77 13.16
C THR A 103 25.20 -12.00 14.02
N MET A 104 25.05 -13.22 13.49
CA MET A 104 25.42 -14.46 14.18
C MET A 104 26.95 -14.59 14.33
N LEU A 105 27.72 -14.16 13.33
CA LEU A 105 29.18 -14.05 13.46
C LEU A 105 29.53 -13.11 14.62
N CYS A 106 28.92 -11.93 14.67
CA CYS A 106 29.19 -10.95 15.71
C CYS A 106 28.84 -11.47 17.12
N GLN A 107 27.72 -12.19 17.26
CA GLN A 107 27.31 -12.81 18.53
C GLN A 107 28.27 -13.93 18.94
N ALA A 108 28.68 -14.80 18.01
CA ALA A 108 29.60 -15.89 18.30
C ALA A 108 31.02 -15.39 18.67
N LEU A 109 31.52 -14.36 17.97
CA LEU A 109 32.79 -13.70 18.32
C LEU A 109 32.69 -13.00 19.67
N LYS A 110 31.58 -12.32 19.95
CA LYS A 110 31.32 -11.68 21.23
C LYS A 110 31.31 -12.69 22.37
N ALA A 111 30.65 -13.84 22.23
CA ALA A 111 30.60 -14.86 23.27
C ALA A 111 32.00 -15.33 23.71
N TYR A 112 32.94 -15.48 22.76
CA TYR A 112 34.33 -15.79 23.10
C TYR A 112 35.05 -14.60 23.73
N ALA A 113 34.85 -13.39 23.19
CA ALA A 113 35.41 -12.16 23.77
C ALA A 113 35.01 -11.98 25.24
N ASP A 114 33.72 -12.18 25.54
CA ASP A 114 33.15 -12.05 26.88
C ASP A 114 33.77 -13.10 27.82
N THR A 115 33.88 -14.36 27.39
CA THR A 115 34.54 -15.42 28.19
C THR A 115 36.02 -15.07 28.47
N CYS A 116 36.73 -14.52 27.49
CA CYS A 116 38.12 -14.09 27.68
C CYS A 116 38.23 -12.96 28.72
N GLN A 117 37.30 -12.01 28.70
CA GLN A 117 37.28 -10.89 29.64
C GLN A 117 36.90 -11.33 31.06
N GLU A 118 36.00 -12.31 31.20
CA GLU A 118 35.67 -12.93 32.50
C GLU A 118 36.90 -13.56 33.15
N GLU A 119 37.82 -14.11 32.35
CA GLU A 119 39.14 -14.62 32.80
C GLU A 119 40.18 -13.50 33.03
N GLY A 120 39.77 -12.23 32.96
CA GLY A 120 40.64 -11.06 33.16
C GLY A 120 41.58 -10.76 31.99
N ILE A 121 41.34 -11.32 30.81
CA ILE A 121 42.21 -11.18 29.64
C ILE A 121 41.74 -10.02 28.77
N THR A 122 42.62 -9.04 28.53
CA THR A 122 42.32 -7.94 27.62
C THR A 122 42.31 -8.41 26.16
N VAL A 123 41.16 -8.27 25.50
CA VAL A 123 40.96 -8.58 24.08
C VAL A 123 41.25 -7.33 23.23
N SER A 124 41.97 -7.50 22.11
CA SER A 124 42.22 -6.40 21.18
C SER A 124 41.00 -6.11 20.30
N ASP A 125 41.01 -5.02 19.51
CA ASP A 125 39.87 -4.64 18.67
C ASP A 125 39.52 -5.70 17.61
N TRP A 126 38.56 -6.56 17.95
CA TRP A 126 38.00 -7.58 17.07
C TRP A 126 36.82 -7.03 16.26
N ARG A 127 36.13 -5.99 16.75
CA ARG A 127 34.91 -5.45 16.14
C ARG A 127 35.20 -4.80 14.79
N THR A 128 36.27 -4.01 14.70
CA THR A 128 36.67 -3.39 13.43
C THR A 128 37.10 -4.46 12.42
N LEU A 129 37.83 -5.48 12.87
CA LEU A 129 38.30 -6.58 12.02
C LEU A 129 37.13 -7.43 11.48
N ALA A 130 36.16 -7.74 12.33
CA ALA A 130 34.99 -8.54 11.99
C ALA A 130 33.85 -7.74 11.34
N HIS A 131 33.98 -6.41 11.26
CA HIS A 131 32.94 -5.48 10.81
C HIS A 131 31.67 -5.54 11.68
N CYS A 132 31.86 -5.70 13.00
CA CYS A 132 30.83 -5.85 14.02
C CYS A 132 30.74 -4.60 14.94
N PRO A 133 30.42 -3.40 14.41
CA PRO A 133 30.41 -2.19 15.20
C PRO A 133 29.39 -2.27 16.34
N LEU A 134 29.78 -1.83 17.53
CA LEU A 134 28.84 -1.65 18.64
C LEU A 134 28.31 -0.21 18.58
N SER A 135 26.99 -0.07 18.47
CA SER A 135 26.35 1.25 18.57
C SER A 135 26.15 1.58 20.05
N CYS A 136 26.76 2.68 20.50
CA CYS A 136 26.62 3.16 21.85
C CYS A 136 25.53 4.23 21.97
N PRO A 137 24.84 4.34 23.13
CA PRO A 137 23.85 5.38 23.36
C PRO A 137 24.50 6.77 23.26
N LYS A 138 23.66 7.79 23.04
CA LYS A 138 24.14 9.17 22.98
C LYS A 138 24.87 9.54 24.28
N ASN A 139 25.90 10.38 24.18
CA ASN A 139 26.75 10.79 25.31
C ASN A 139 27.54 9.64 25.97
N SER A 140 27.85 8.59 25.21
CA SER A 140 28.71 7.51 25.65
C SER A 140 29.74 7.15 24.59
N ASN A 141 30.85 6.55 25.02
CA ASN A 141 31.93 6.11 24.14
C ASN A 141 32.13 4.60 24.29
N TYR A 142 32.32 3.92 23.16
CA TYR A 142 32.69 2.51 23.16
C TYR A 142 34.07 2.30 23.77
N THR A 143 34.19 1.32 24.66
CA THR A 143 35.47 0.85 25.22
C THR A 143 35.53 -0.67 25.25
N THR A 144 36.69 -1.21 24.86
CA THR A 144 36.97 -2.66 24.91
C THR A 144 37.22 -3.17 26.33
N CYS A 145 37.38 -2.27 27.31
CA CYS A 145 37.70 -2.61 28.70
C CYS A 145 37.26 -1.44 29.58
N GLY A 146 35.95 -1.37 29.83
CA GLY A 146 35.33 -0.40 30.73
C GLY A 146 34.97 -1.01 32.08
N THR A 147 34.47 -0.19 32.99
CA THR A 147 33.95 -0.66 34.28
C THR A 147 32.73 -1.58 34.07
N ALA A 148 32.69 -2.71 34.77
CA ALA A 148 31.50 -3.57 34.84
C ALA A 148 30.37 -2.93 35.67
N CYS A 149 30.71 -1.93 36.48
CA CYS A 149 29.80 -1.15 37.30
C CYS A 149 29.86 0.33 36.87
N PRO A 150 29.10 0.72 35.83
CA PRO A 150 29.00 2.12 35.45
C PRO A 150 28.37 2.94 36.57
N THR A 151 28.74 4.22 36.65
CA THR A 151 28.07 5.17 37.53
C THR A 151 26.60 5.29 37.10
N THR A 152 25.66 5.00 37.99
CA THR A 152 24.21 5.05 37.75
C THR A 152 23.54 6.12 38.62
N CYS A 153 22.28 6.43 38.29
CA CYS A 153 21.45 7.30 39.12
C CYS A 153 21.14 6.75 40.53
N ASN A 154 21.43 5.46 40.81
CA ASN A 154 21.28 4.85 42.14
C ASN A 154 22.58 4.18 42.62
N ASN A 155 23.71 4.88 42.54
CA ASN A 155 25.03 4.36 42.94
C ASN A 155 25.10 3.77 44.36
N LYS A 156 24.24 4.20 45.29
CA LYS A 156 24.22 3.67 46.65
C LYS A 156 23.75 2.22 46.73
N ALA A 157 23.01 1.75 45.73
CA ALA A 157 22.59 0.35 45.63
C ALA A 157 23.68 -0.56 45.04
N MET A 158 24.78 0.01 44.55
CA MET A 158 25.89 -0.76 43.97
C MET A 158 26.64 -1.53 45.07
N PRO A 159 26.94 -2.83 44.88
CA PRO A 159 27.74 -3.60 45.83
C PRO A 159 29.13 -2.98 46.04
N ALA A 160 29.59 -2.96 47.29
CA ALA A 160 30.90 -2.40 47.65
C ALA A 160 32.09 -3.15 47.01
N ASP A 161 31.91 -4.42 46.66
CA ASP A 161 32.95 -5.28 46.07
C ASP A 161 33.07 -5.14 44.54
N CYS A 162 32.34 -4.21 43.90
CA CYS A 162 32.34 -4.14 42.44
C CYS A 162 33.69 -3.67 41.82
N ASP A 163 34.50 -2.93 42.58
CA ASP A 163 35.83 -2.46 42.16
C ASP A 163 36.83 -3.61 41.92
N ALA A 164 36.50 -4.85 42.33
CA ALA A 164 37.32 -6.03 42.11
C ALA A 164 36.99 -6.81 40.81
N SER A 165 35.98 -6.36 40.04
CA SER A 165 35.55 -7.05 38.81
C SER A 165 36.51 -6.82 37.63
N ALA A 166 36.67 -7.85 36.78
CA ALA A 166 37.40 -7.70 35.52
C ALA A 166 36.69 -6.69 34.61
N CYS A 167 37.46 -5.93 33.83
CA CYS A 167 36.85 -4.97 32.90
C CYS A 167 36.05 -5.71 31.81
N VAL A 168 34.93 -5.10 31.40
CA VAL A 168 34.04 -5.65 30.38
C VAL A 168 33.99 -4.74 29.16
N GLU A 169 33.76 -5.32 27.99
CA GLU A 169 33.45 -4.54 26.80
C GLU A 169 32.10 -3.83 26.98
N THR A 170 32.07 -2.50 26.93
CA THR A 170 30.86 -1.72 27.21
C THR A 170 30.87 -0.35 26.53
N CYS A 171 29.74 0.35 26.62
CA CYS A 171 29.62 1.77 26.31
C CYS A 171 29.70 2.56 27.62
N GLU A 172 30.77 3.33 27.78
CA GLU A 172 31.01 4.11 28.99
C GLU A 172 30.44 5.52 28.83
N CYS A 173 29.64 5.98 29.79
CA CYS A 173 29.09 7.32 29.76
C CYS A 173 30.21 8.36 29.82
N GLN A 174 30.04 9.45 29.07
CA GLN A 174 30.96 10.58 29.09
C GLN A 174 30.92 11.29 30.45
N GLU A 175 31.98 12.04 30.78
CA GLU A 175 32.06 12.79 32.03
C GLU A 175 30.84 13.73 32.21
N GLY A 176 30.23 13.69 33.40
CA GLY A 176 29.00 14.43 33.72
C GLY A 176 27.69 13.68 33.41
N PHE A 177 27.77 12.51 32.77
CA PHE A 177 26.64 11.65 32.46
C PHE A 177 26.70 10.36 33.28
N VAL A 178 25.54 9.79 33.58
CA VAL A 178 25.40 8.53 34.31
C VAL A 178 24.44 7.60 33.57
N PHE A 179 24.61 6.30 33.77
CA PHE A 179 23.83 5.28 33.09
C PHE A 179 22.47 5.08 33.78
N ASP A 180 21.39 5.22 33.02
CA ASP A 180 20.01 4.96 33.45
C ASP A 180 19.19 4.41 32.27
N ALA A 181 18.46 3.32 32.49
CA ALA A 181 17.57 2.70 31.49
C ALA A 181 18.16 2.53 30.06
N ASN A 182 19.42 2.07 29.94
CA ASN A 182 20.18 1.92 28.67
C ASN A 182 20.60 3.24 27.98
N GLU A 183 20.48 4.38 28.64
CA GLU A 183 20.94 5.67 28.14
C GLU A 183 21.94 6.34 29.11
N CYS A 184 22.77 7.24 28.58
CA CYS A 184 23.64 8.09 29.38
C CYS A 184 22.99 9.47 29.50
N ILE A 185 22.37 9.71 30.65
CA ILE A 185 21.67 10.95 30.96
C ILE A 185 22.54 11.86 31.84
N PRO A 186 22.39 13.19 31.77
CA PRO A 186 23.04 14.11 32.70
C PRO A 186 22.76 13.72 34.15
N GLN A 187 23.76 13.82 35.02
CA GLN A 187 23.59 13.44 36.44
C GLN A 187 22.47 14.24 37.15
N ASP A 188 22.22 15.47 36.72
CA ASP A 188 21.12 16.31 37.21
C ASP A 188 19.76 15.95 36.60
N GLU A 189 19.65 14.98 35.70
CA GLU A 189 18.38 14.42 35.22
C GLU A 189 17.98 13.14 35.94
N CYS A 190 18.82 12.61 36.85
CA CYS A 190 18.48 11.45 37.68
C CYS A 190 17.20 11.65 38.49
N GLY A 191 16.32 10.64 38.51
CA GLY A 191 15.11 10.73 39.29
C GLY A 191 15.32 10.55 40.81
N CYS A 192 14.56 9.65 41.43
CA CYS A 192 14.54 9.49 42.88
C CYS A 192 14.45 8.03 43.28
N VAL A 193 14.91 7.74 44.48
CA VAL A 193 14.88 6.40 45.05
C VAL A 193 13.71 6.28 46.02
N PHE A 194 12.81 5.33 45.78
CA PHE A 194 11.68 5.00 46.65
C PHE A 194 11.74 3.53 47.04
N GLU A 195 11.79 3.25 48.35
CA GLU A 195 11.91 1.88 48.89
C GLU A 195 13.04 1.05 48.24
N GLY A 196 14.16 1.70 47.94
CA GLY A 196 15.34 1.09 47.32
C GLY A 196 15.30 0.98 45.79
N ARG A 197 14.18 1.34 45.15
CA ARG A 197 14.00 1.31 43.68
C ARG A 197 14.20 2.69 43.09
N LEU A 198 14.90 2.76 41.96
CA LEU A 198 15.09 3.99 41.21
C LEU A 198 13.87 4.22 40.30
N HIS A 199 13.34 5.43 40.31
CA HIS A 199 12.31 5.92 39.41
C HIS A 199 12.84 7.16 38.69
N GLY A 200 12.56 7.29 37.39
CA GLY A 200 12.94 8.41 36.55
C GLY A 200 12.30 9.73 36.99
N LEU A 201 12.87 10.85 36.58
CA LEU A 201 12.33 12.18 36.92
C LEU A 201 10.93 12.35 36.31
N HIS A 202 9.95 12.78 37.11
CA HIS A 202 8.52 12.83 36.74
C HIS A 202 7.85 11.49 36.47
N GLU A 203 8.52 10.35 36.69
CA GLU A 203 7.90 9.03 36.57
C GLU A 203 6.76 8.91 37.59
N GLU A 204 5.62 8.43 37.12
CA GLU A 204 4.50 8.03 37.98
C GLU A 204 4.50 6.51 38.18
N PHE A 205 4.33 6.07 39.42
CA PHE A 205 4.34 4.65 39.77
C PHE A 205 3.42 4.34 40.97
N TRP A 206 3.08 3.07 41.16
CA TRP A 206 2.36 2.61 42.34
C TRP A 206 3.32 2.40 43.51
N GLY A 207 3.09 3.11 44.61
CA GLY A 207 3.92 3.07 45.83
C GLY A 207 3.47 2.03 46.86
N ASP A 208 2.56 1.13 46.49
CA ASP A 208 2.13 -0.03 47.26
C ASP A 208 1.76 -1.17 46.31
N SER A 209 1.55 -2.38 46.83
CA SER A 209 1.20 -3.57 46.03
C SER A 209 -0.30 -3.68 45.69
N THR A 210 -1.13 -2.75 46.17
CA THR A 210 -2.60 -2.78 46.02
C THR A 210 -3.13 -1.68 45.10
N CYS A 211 -2.22 -0.92 44.48
CA CYS A 211 -2.53 0.25 43.67
C CYS A 211 -3.42 1.26 44.41
N THR A 212 -3.14 1.51 45.70
CA THR A 212 -3.87 2.48 46.54
C THR A 212 -3.12 3.79 46.75
N LYS A 213 -1.86 3.85 46.33
CA LYS A 213 -0.96 4.99 46.50
C LYS A 213 -0.20 5.23 45.21
N ARG A 214 -0.47 6.33 44.54
CA ARG A 214 0.24 6.77 43.33
C ARG A 214 1.32 7.75 43.73
N CYS A 215 2.54 7.51 43.29
CA CYS A 215 3.70 8.34 43.56
C CYS A 215 4.20 8.97 42.25
N VAL A 216 4.70 10.19 42.33
CA VAL A 216 5.45 10.84 41.26
C VAL A 216 6.83 11.23 41.77
N CYS A 217 7.85 11.03 40.95
CA CYS A 217 9.17 11.50 41.27
C CYS A 217 9.28 13.02 41.05
N ASP A 218 9.26 13.81 42.12
CA ASP A 218 9.24 15.27 42.01
C ASP A 218 10.60 15.84 41.62
N ALA A 219 10.60 16.70 40.58
CA ALA A 219 11.83 17.25 40.03
C ALA A 219 12.55 18.24 40.95
N LYS A 220 11.82 18.92 41.85
CA LYS A 220 12.39 19.92 42.76
C LYS A 220 12.98 19.26 44.00
N SER A 221 12.24 18.36 44.63
CA SER A 221 12.68 17.71 45.87
C SER A 221 13.54 16.47 45.64
N ARG A 222 13.51 15.88 44.43
CA ARG A 222 14.16 14.60 44.09
C ARG A 222 13.73 13.47 45.02
N THR A 223 12.46 13.51 45.42
CA THR A 223 11.83 12.49 46.26
C THR A 223 10.49 12.07 45.65
N ALA A 224 10.09 10.84 45.89
CA ALA A 224 8.76 10.38 45.53
C ALA A 224 7.71 11.10 46.38
N ILE A 225 6.79 11.83 45.73
CA ILE A 225 5.63 12.45 46.36
C ILE A 225 4.42 11.58 46.03
N CYS A 226 3.82 11.02 47.07
CA CYS A 226 2.73 10.06 46.93
C CYS A 226 1.39 10.63 47.38
N HIS A 227 0.33 10.27 46.66
CA HIS A 227 -1.05 10.60 46.97
C HIS A 227 -1.92 9.35 46.89
N LEU A 228 -3.08 9.40 47.54
CA LEU A 228 -4.07 8.33 47.45
C LEU A 228 -4.62 8.27 46.02
N ALA A 229 -4.68 7.06 45.47
CA ALA A 229 -5.22 6.79 44.14
C ALA A 229 -5.81 5.38 44.12
N SER A 230 -6.55 5.03 43.07
CA SER A 230 -7.07 3.69 42.87
C SER A 230 -7.19 3.40 41.38
N CYS A 231 -7.18 2.12 41.01
CA CYS A 231 -7.56 1.72 39.66
C CYS A 231 -8.95 2.25 39.30
N ARG A 232 -9.16 2.50 38.00
CA ARG A 232 -10.44 3.02 37.52
C ARG A 232 -11.51 1.93 37.59
N ALA A 233 -12.77 2.36 37.46
CA ALA A 233 -13.86 1.41 37.27
C ALA A 233 -13.57 0.54 36.02
N GLY A 234 -13.63 -0.78 36.19
CA GLY A 234 -13.30 -1.74 35.12
C GLY A 234 -11.84 -2.21 35.09
N GLU A 235 -10.96 -1.66 35.94
CA GLU A 235 -9.57 -2.08 36.09
C GLU A 235 -9.35 -2.81 37.44
N GLU A 236 -8.31 -3.63 37.48
CA GLU A 236 -7.81 -4.25 38.71
C GLU A 236 -6.29 -4.12 38.80
N CYS A 237 -5.79 -4.00 40.02
CA CYS A 237 -4.36 -4.00 40.29
C CYS A 237 -3.83 -5.42 40.15
N ARG A 238 -2.94 -5.65 39.19
CA ARG A 238 -2.24 -6.93 39.03
C ARG A 238 -0.84 -6.72 38.48
N VAL A 239 -0.05 -7.80 38.44
CA VAL A 239 1.28 -7.81 37.84
C VAL A 239 1.19 -8.60 36.53
N GLU A 240 1.47 -7.95 35.41
CA GLU A 240 1.50 -8.55 34.07
C GLU A 240 2.88 -8.30 33.45
N ASP A 241 3.56 -9.35 32.99
CA ASP A 241 4.97 -9.30 32.53
C ASP A 241 5.95 -8.64 33.54
N GLY A 242 5.71 -8.81 34.85
CA GLY A 242 6.53 -8.20 35.90
C GLY A 242 6.29 -6.71 36.14
N ILE A 243 5.33 -6.11 35.44
CA ILE A 243 4.91 -4.71 35.62
C ILE A 243 3.65 -4.70 36.48
N GLN A 244 3.67 -3.95 37.59
CA GLN A 244 2.49 -3.74 38.42
C GLN A 244 1.74 -2.50 37.93
N ASP A 245 0.51 -2.68 37.49
CA ASP A 245 -0.34 -1.56 37.09
C ASP A 245 -1.84 -1.91 37.22
N CYS A 246 -2.68 -0.95 36.87
CA CYS A 246 -4.12 -1.13 36.73
C CYS A 246 -4.42 -1.65 35.33
N TYR A 247 -4.77 -2.94 35.25
CA TYR A 247 -5.09 -3.59 33.99
C TYR A 247 -6.59 -3.80 33.84
N PRO A 248 -7.13 -3.83 32.62
CA PRO A 248 -8.55 -4.11 32.38
C PRO A 248 -8.96 -5.47 32.93
N LYS A 249 -10.11 -5.53 33.62
CA LYS A 249 -10.71 -6.78 34.11
C LYS A 249 -11.21 -7.68 32.97
N SER A 250 -11.63 -7.06 31.88
CA SER A 250 -12.17 -7.75 30.71
C SER A 250 -12.06 -6.88 29.45
N TYR A 251 -12.26 -7.54 28.31
CA TYR A 251 -12.28 -6.91 27.00
C TYR A 251 -13.58 -7.25 26.28
N GLY A 252 -14.14 -6.28 25.57
CA GLY A 252 -15.27 -6.46 24.66
C GLY A 252 -14.75 -6.74 23.27
N THR A 253 -15.45 -7.57 22.51
CA THR A 253 -15.09 -7.90 21.12
C THR A 253 -16.26 -7.61 20.19
N CYS A 254 -16.01 -6.82 19.16
CA CYS A 254 -16.94 -6.55 18.07
C CYS A 254 -16.41 -7.14 16.77
N VAL A 255 -17.30 -7.71 15.95
CA VAL A 255 -16.94 -8.43 14.72
C VAL A 255 -17.80 -7.96 13.55
N ALA A 256 -17.16 -7.69 12.42
CA ALA A 256 -17.80 -7.65 11.11
C ALA A 256 -17.26 -8.83 10.29
N ALA A 257 -18.14 -9.62 9.68
CA ALA A 257 -17.75 -10.80 8.92
C ALA A 257 -18.57 -10.99 7.65
N GLY A 258 -17.90 -11.43 6.59
CA GLY A 258 -18.52 -11.61 5.28
C GLY A 258 -18.93 -10.28 4.65
N ALA A 259 -20.07 -10.30 3.98
CA ALA A 259 -20.65 -9.12 3.33
C ALA A 259 -21.59 -8.32 4.24
N THR A 260 -22.09 -8.94 5.31
CA THR A 260 -23.34 -8.47 5.91
C THR A 260 -23.45 -8.66 7.43
N HIS A 261 -22.65 -9.51 8.06
CA HIS A 261 -22.90 -9.93 9.45
C HIS A 261 -22.11 -9.11 10.44
N TYR A 262 -22.80 -8.50 11.39
CA TYR A 262 -22.21 -7.70 12.47
C TYR A 262 -22.58 -8.29 13.82
N GLU A 263 -21.64 -8.22 14.75
CA GLU A 263 -21.81 -8.55 16.17
C GLU A 263 -21.16 -7.44 16.99
N SER A 264 -21.95 -6.77 17.81
CA SER A 264 -21.53 -5.65 18.64
C SER A 264 -20.77 -6.11 19.89
N PHE A 265 -20.23 -5.16 20.66
CA PHE A 265 -19.47 -5.48 21.87
C PHE A 265 -20.28 -6.21 22.96
N ASP A 266 -21.59 -5.93 23.02
CA ASP A 266 -22.50 -6.54 23.98
C ASP A 266 -23.19 -7.80 23.41
N GLY A 267 -22.82 -8.22 22.20
CA GLY A 267 -23.29 -9.45 21.55
C GLY A 267 -24.55 -9.30 20.69
N GLY A 268 -25.05 -8.07 20.50
CA GLY A 268 -26.15 -7.77 19.58
C GLY A 268 -25.74 -8.04 18.13
N LYS A 269 -26.65 -8.63 17.35
CA LYS A 269 -26.34 -9.07 15.98
C LYS A 269 -27.34 -8.52 14.99
N PHE A 270 -26.83 -8.09 13.84
CA PHE A 270 -27.65 -7.56 12.76
C PHE A 270 -26.99 -7.82 11.41
N ILE A 271 -27.81 -7.75 10.36
CA ILE A 271 -27.39 -7.92 8.97
C ILE A 271 -27.48 -6.55 8.29
N PHE A 272 -26.39 -6.08 7.69
CA PHE A 272 -26.33 -4.80 7.00
C PHE A 272 -25.41 -4.88 5.78
N GLN A 273 -25.91 -4.57 4.58
CA GLN A 273 -25.21 -4.81 3.31
C GLN A 273 -24.62 -3.54 2.68
N GLY A 274 -24.44 -2.48 3.46
CA GLY A 274 -23.92 -1.21 2.96
C GLY A 274 -22.50 -1.33 2.41
N THR A 275 -22.23 -0.70 1.27
CA THR A 275 -20.91 -0.70 0.60
C THR A 275 -20.15 0.63 0.71
N CYS A 276 -20.67 1.56 1.51
CA CYS A 276 -19.98 2.81 1.81
C CYS A 276 -18.91 2.61 2.90
N MET A 277 -18.24 3.70 3.31
CA MET A 277 -17.38 3.70 4.47
C MET A 277 -18.19 4.04 5.73
N TYR A 278 -18.14 3.14 6.70
CA TYR A 278 -18.89 3.27 7.96
C TYR A 278 -17.95 3.39 9.14
N GLN A 279 -18.39 4.14 10.16
CA GLN A 279 -17.74 4.10 11.47
C GLN A 279 -18.10 2.78 12.15
N PHE A 280 -17.14 1.87 12.19
CA PHE A 280 -17.32 0.59 12.85
C PHE A 280 -17.36 0.78 14.36
N THR A 281 -16.34 1.45 14.90
CA THR A 281 -16.33 1.94 16.29
C THR A 281 -15.36 3.09 16.47
N GLY A 282 -15.54 3.89 17.51
CA GLY A 282 -14.59 4.92 17.91
C GLY A 282 -15.01 5.55 19.24
N LEU A 283 -14.11 6.35 19.81
CA LEU A 283 -14.39 7.11 21.02
C LEU A 283 -15.28 8.31 20.68
N CYS A 284 -16.48 8.37 21.26
CA CYS A 284 -17.47 9.40 20.93
C CYS A 284 -17.79 10.34 22.10
N LYS A 285 -17.57 9.87 23.33
CA LYS A 285 -17.61 10.71 24.53
C LYS A 285 -16.20 10.83 25.09
N LYS A 286 -15.65 12.05 25.07
CA LYS A 286 -14.34 12.30 25.69
C LYS A 286 -14.43 12.06 27.19
N SER A 287 -13.60 11.16 27.69
CA SER A 287 -13.45 10.87 29.11
C SER A 287 -11.99 11.02 29.50
N GLN A 288 -11.73 11.45 30.73
CA GLN A 288 -10.39 11.70 31.22
C GLN A 288 -9.59 10.38 31.23
N GLY A 289 -8.45 10.38 30.52
CA GLY A 289 -7.53 9.25 30.51
C GLY A 289 -7.86 8.12 29.54
N LEU A 290 -8.84 8.29 28.64
CA LEU A 290 -9.04 7.40 27.49
C LEU A 290 -8.34 7.96 26.24
N VAL A 291 -7.72 7.09 25.47
CA VAL A 291 -7.08 7.43 24.20
C VAL A 291 -8.14 7.49 23.10
N GLU A 292 -8.11 8.56 22.29
CA GLU A 292 -8.98 8.75 21.13
C GLU A 292 -8.55 7.84 19.98
N PHE A 293 -9.51 7.07 19.44
CA PHE A 293 -9.31 6.23 18.26
C PHE A 293 -10.59 6.15 17.43
N GLN A 294 -10.43 5.79 16.15
CA GLN A 294 -11.54 5.54 15.23
C GLN A 294 -11.17 4.37 14.30
N VAL A 295 -12.08 3.40 14.16
CA VAL A 295 -11.99 2.30 13.21
C VAL A 295 -13.09 2.46 12.17
N LEU A 296 -12.70 2.54 10.90
CA LEU A 296 -13.59 2.63 9.75
C LEU A 296 -13.48 1.36 8.92
N VAL A 297 -14.61 0.92 8.39
CA VAL A 297 -14.71 -0.27 7.54
C VAL A 297 -15.47 0.09 6.27
N GLN A 298 -14.97 -0.37 5.12
CA GLN A 298 -15.64 -0.28 3.84
C GLN A 298 -15.81 -1.66 3.24
N ASN A 299 -17.05 -2.01 2.86
CA ASN A 299 -17.34 -3.19 2.05
C ASN A 299 -17.21 -2.80 0.57
N GLY A 300 -16.49 -3.57 -0.24
CA GLY A 300 -16.33 -3.34 -1.68
C GLY A 300 -17.14 -4.31 -2.52
N HIS A 301 -17.58 -3.87 -3.71
CA HIS A 301 -18.15 -4.73 -4.76
C HIS A 301 -17.03 -5.36 -5.58
N LYS A 302 -17.08 -6.70 -5.76
CA LYS A 302 -16.15 -7.42 -6.65
C LYS A 302 -16.69 -7.61 -8.08
N ASP A 303 -18.00 -7.53 -8.30
CA ASP A 303 -18.73 -7.36 -9.56
C ASP A 303 -20.25 -7.45 -9.26
N ASP A 304 -21.13 -7.29 -10.25
CA ASP A 304 -22.61 -7.33 -10.13
C ASP A 304 -23.18 -8.70 -9.69
N LYS A 305 -22.32 -9.71 -9.45
CA LYS A 305 -22.68 -11.10 -9.11
C LYS A 305 -21.91 -11.70 -7.93
N SER A 306 -21.10 -10.92 -7.19
CA SER A 306 -20.29 -11.44 -6.07
C SER A 306 -20.69 -10.86 -4.72
N LEU A 307 -20.40 -11.59 -3.64
CA LEU A 307 -20.44 -11.04 -2.27
C LEU A 307 -19.63 -9.75 -2.15
N SER A 308 -20.22 -8.73 -1.54
CA SER A 308 -19.47 -7.58 -1.03
C SER A 308 -18.48 -8.07 0.02
N SER A 309 -17.19 -7.76 -0.07
CA SER A 309 -16.22 -8.17 0.95
C SER A 309 -15.62 -6.95 1.61
N ILE A 310 -15.20 -7.03 2.87
CA ILE A 310 -14.49 -5.91 3.51
C ILE A 310 -13.25 -5.61 2.67
N ALA A 311 -13.23 -4.46 2.01
CA ALA A 311 -12.20 -4.08 1.05
C ALA A 311 -11.11 -3.20 1.69
N LEU A 312 -11.49 -2.47 2.74
CA LEU A 312 -10.65 -1.49 3.39
C LEU A 312 -10.98 -1.38 4.88
N VAL A 313 -9.94 -1.36 5.70
CA VAL A 313 -10.00 -1.06 7.13
C VAL A 313 -9.09 0.12 7.40
N THR A 314 -9.61 1.15 8.06
CA THR A 314 -8.82 2.33 8.46
C THR A 314 -8.84 2.46 9.97
N VAL A 315 -7.66 2.44 10.60
CA VAL A 315 -7.47 2.67 12.03
C VAL A 315 -6.78 4.01 12.22
N LYS A 316 -7.44 4.92 12.91
CA LYS A 316 -6.90 6.22 13.30
C LYS A 316 -6.61 6.21 14.80
N VAL A 317 -5.34 6.35 15.17
CA VAL A 317 -4.88 6.32 16.56
C VAL A 317 -3.52 7.03 16.67
N TYR A 318 -3.27 7.78 17.74
CA TYR A 318 -2.01 8.54 17.95
C TYR A 318 -1.55 9.39 16.74
N SER A 319 -2.48 10.07 16.08
CA SER A 319 -2.22 10.86 14.86
C SER A 319 -1.62 10.05 13.69
N LYS A 320 -1.79 8.72 13.71
CA LYS A 320 -1.50 7.82 12.60
C LYS A 320 -2.79 7.45 11.89
N ASN A 321 -2.73 7.45 10.56
CA ASN A 321 -3.76 6.91 9.68
C ASN A 321 -3.23 5.59 9.11
N ILE A 322 -3.71 4.47 9.65
CA ILE A 322 -3.31 3.11 9.26
C ILE A 322 -4.40 2.57 8.34
N VAL A 323 -4.06 2.34 7.08
CA VAL A 323 -4.99 1.82 6.07
C VAL A 323 -4.54 0.43 5.65
N ILE A 324 -5.47 -0.51 5.75
CA ILE A 324 -5.26 -1.92 5.44
C ILE A 324 -6.22 -2.27 4.33
N SER A 325 -5.71 -2.67 3.16
CA SER A 325 -6.50 -2.86 1.95
C SER A 325 -6.35 -4.27 1.40
N GLN A 326 -7.47 -4.83 0.93
CA GLN A 326 -7.47 -6.07 0.14
C GLN A 326 -6.63 -5.96 -1.15
N LYS A 327 -6.36 -4.75 -1.66
CA LYS A 327 -5.53 -4.54 -2.87
C LYS A 327 -4.05 -4.86 -2.66
N HIS A 328 -3.57 -4.80 -1.42
CA HIS A 328 -2.15 -4.96 -1.08
C HIS A 328 -2.00 -5.90 0.13
N PRO A 329 -2.41 -7.18 0.01
CA PRO A 329 -2.27 -8.13 1.11
C PRO A 329 -0.81 -8.24 1.55
N GLY A 330 -0.58 -8.28 2.87
CA GLY A 330 0.75 -8.33 3.46
C GLY A 330 1.47 -6.99 3.60
N LYS A 331 0.90 -5.90 3.07
CA LYS A 331 1.40 -4.53 3.24
C LYS A 331 0.32 -3.62 3.83
N ILE A 332 0.76 -2.58 4.53
CA ILE A 332 -0.13 -1.59 5.13
C ILE A 332 0.30 -0.19 4.71
N MET A 333 -0.62 0.76 4.71
CA MET A 333 -0.31 2.16 4.45
C MET A 333 -0.39 2.96 5.75
N ILE A 334 0.69 3.64 6.12
CA ILE A 334 0.77 4.48 7.32
C ILE A 334 1.04 5.91 6.86
N ASN A 335 0.09 6.83 7.10
CA ASN A 335 0.20 8.24 6.66
C ASN A 335 0.62 8.36 5.18
N ASP A 336 -0.08 7.62 4.31
CA ASP A 336 0.13 7.58 2.86
C ASP A 336 1.43 6.91 2.39
N GLN A 337 2.20 6.29 3.28
CA GLN A 337 3.38 5.48 2.95
C GLN A 337 3.04 3.98 3.00
N LEU A 338 3.23 3.27 1.88
CA LEU A 338 3.06 1.82 1.82
C LEU A 338 4.29 1.14 2.40
N VAL A 339 4.10 0.28 3.41
CA VAL A 339 5.18 -0.34 4.19
C VAL A 339 4.94 -1.84 4.39
N ASN A 340 6.02 -2.59 4.56
CA ASN A 340 5.95 -4.01 4.86
C ASN A 340 5.63 -4.21 6.36
N LEU A 341 5.03 -5.36 6.68
CA LEU A 341 4.92 -5.82 8.07
C LEU A 341 6.25 -6.46 8.53
N PRO A 342 6.59 -6.36 9.84
CA PRO A 342 5.89 -5.61 10.87
C PRO A 342 6.31 -4.13 10.92
N TYR A 343 5.49 -3.32 11.60
CA TYR A 343 5.76 -1.93 11.94
C TYR A 343 5.72 -1.76 13.46
N LEU A 344 6.73 -1.10 14.02
CA LEU A 344 6.79 -0.74 15.43
C LEU A 344 6.95 0.77 15.55
N HIS A 345 6.01 1.43 16.22
CA HIS A 345 6.11 2.86 16.48
C HIS A 345 7.32 3.18 17.38
N ARG A 346 7.96 4.35 17.19
CA ARG A 346 9.19 4.73 17.92
C ARG A 346 9.04 4.66 19.44
N ASP A 347 7.88 5.08 19.95
CA ASP A 347 7.56 5.07 21.37
C ASP A 347 6.87 3.76 21.82
N ARG A 348 6.87 2.72 20.96
CA ARG A 348 6.23 1.41 21.16
C ARG A 348 4.71 1.44 21.44
N LYS A 349 4.07 2.60 21.23
CA LYS A 349 2.61 2.77 21.44
C LYS A 349 1.73 2.03 20.44
N ILE A 350 2.27 1.69 19.27
CA ILE A 350 1.57 0.93 18.23
C ILE A 350 2.52 -0.15 17.73
N SER A 351 2.03 -1.39 17.71
CA SER A 351 2.65 -2.54 17.06
C SER A 351 1.72 -3.05 15.97
N ILE A 352 2.23 -3.29 14.77
CA ILE A 352 1.45 -3.85 13.67
C ILE A 352 2.22 -5.02 13.07
N TYR A 353 1.64 -6.21 13.09
CA TYR A 353 2.35 -7.43 12.71
C TYR A 353 1.39 -8.45 12.09
N ARG A 354 1.95 -9.51 11.53
CA ARG A 354 1.20 -10.64 10.99
C ARG A 354 0.88 -11.63 12.11
N GLY A 355 -0.40 -11.94 12.32
CA GLY A 355 -0.86 -12.98 13.24
C GLY A 355 -1.65 -14.04 12.48
N GLY A 356 -1.00 -15.16 12.14
CA GLY A 356 -1.58 -16.18 11.25
C GLY A 356 -1.81 -15.64 9.83
N GLN A 357 -3.05 -15.70 9.35
CA GLN A 357 -3.45 -15.06 8.08
C GLN A 357 -3.83 -13.58 8.22
N GLU A 358 -4.00 -13.08 9.43
CA GLU A 358 -4.50 -11.73 9.69
C GLU A 358 -3.36 -10.75 9.89
N VAL A 359 -3.63 -9.48 9.66
CA VAL A 359 -2.85 -8.39 10.27
C VAL A 359 -3.45 -8.01 11.61
N VAL A 360 -2.58 -7.78 12.58
CA VAL A 360 -2.93 -7.39 13.95
C VAL A 360 -2.35 -6.02 14.21
N VAL A 361 -3.21 -5.07 14.58
CA VAL A 361 -2.85 -3.73 15.07
C VAL A 361 -3.11 -3.71 16.57
N GLU A 362 -2.06 -3.51 17.36
CA GLU A 362 -2.14 -3.36 18.82
C GLU A 362 -1.69 -1.97 19.23
N ALA A 363 -2.45 -1.36 20.15
CA ALA A 363 -2.05 -0.14 20.84
C ALA A 363 -1.80 -0.40 22.33
N ASP A 364 -0.89 0.35 22.92
CA ASP A 364 -0.48 0.29 24.34
C ASP A 364 -1.62 0.41 25.36
N PHE A 365 -2.74 1.05 25.00
CA PHE A 365 -3.94 1.14 25.86
C PHE A 365 -4.89 -0.07 25.75
N GLY A 366 -4.51 -1.12 25.04
CA GLY A 366 -5.27 -2.38 24.95
C GLY A 366 -6.27 -2.46 23.79
N LEU A 367 -6.23 -1.54 22.82
CA LEU A 367 -6.97 -1.71 21.55
C LEU A 367 -6.27 -2.76 20.68
N THR A 368 -7.02 -3.75 20.23
CA THR A 368 -6.58 -4.72 19.21
C THR A 368 -7.53 -4.69 18.02
N VAL A 369 -7.01 -4.49 16.81
CA VAL A 369 -7.77 -4.59 15.56
C VAL A 369 -7.16 -5.69 14.70
N THR A 370 -7.97 -6.63 14.23
CA THR A 370 -7.53 -7.69 13.32
C THR A 370 -8.31 -7.64 12.02
N TYR A 371 -7.64 -7.96 10.91
CA TYR A 371 -8.27 -8.07 9.60
C TYR A 371 -7.59 -9.18 8.77
N ASP A 372 -8.41 -10.03 8.18
CA ASP A 372 -8.00 -11.22 7.39
C ASP A 372 -7.68 -10.92 5.92
N TRP A 373 -7.64 -9.64 5.51
CA TRP A 373 -7.48 -9.19 4.12
C TRP A 373 -8.66 -9.52 3.19
N GLN A 374 -9.73 -10.08 3.73
CA GLN A 374 -10.81 -10.65 2.93
C GLN A 374 -12.19 -10.21 3.43
N SER A 375 -12.60 -10.64 4.60
CA SER A 375 -14.01 -10.61 5.00
C SER A 375 -14.26 -10.40 6.48
N GLN A 376 -13.25 -10.50 7.34
CA GLN A 376 -13.44 -10.44 8.78
C GLN A 376 -12.59 -9.34 9.40
N VAL A 377 -13.25 -8.43 10.12
CA VAL A 377 -12.61 -7.45 11.00
C VAL A 377 -13.07 -7.71 12.42
N THR A 378 -12.11 -7.77 13.34
CA THR A 378 -12.37 -7.89 14.78
C THR A 378 -11.76 -6.69 15.49
N VAL A 379 -12.53 -6.05 16.36
CA VAL A 379 -12.03 -5.00 17.26
C VAL A 379 -12.23 -5.46 18.69
N SER A 380 -11.17 -5.44 19.49
CA SER A 380 -11.20 -5.70 20.92
C SER A 380 -10.76 -4.47 21.70
N VAL A 381 -11.52 -4.12 22.74
CA VAL A 381 -11.31 -2.92 23.55
C VAL A 381 -11.51 -3.23 25.05
N PRO A 382 -10.74 -2.59 25.94
CA PRO A 382 -10.93 -2.72 27.39
C PRO A 382 -12.31 -2.27 27.87
N ILE A 383 -12.82 -2.90 28.93
CA ILE A 383 -14.07 -2.50 29.62
C ILE A 383 -14.07 -1.05 30.13
N THR A 384 -12.90 -0.42 30.27
CA THR A 384 -12.77 1.01 30.63
C THR A 384 -13.36 1.97 29.59
N TYR A 385 -13.57 1.50 28.35
CA TYR A 385 -14.23 2.24 27.28
C TYR A 385 -15.76 2.11 27.30
N ALA A 386 -16.33 1.30 28.21
CA ALA A 386 -17.77 1.11 28.30
C ALA A 386 -18.54 2.44 28.38
N ASN A 387 -19.69 2.54 27.69
CA ASN A 387 -20.54 3.74 27.58
C ASN A 387 -19.94 4.95 26.84
N THR A 388 -18.69 4.88 26.37
CA THR A 388 -18.01 6.00 25.68
C THR A 388 -17.85 5.80 24.18
N LEU A 389 -18.03 4.55 23.72
CA LEU A 389 -17.91 4.17 22.32
C LEU A 389 -19.19 4.46 21.54
N CYS A 390 -19.05 4.59 20.21
CA CYS A 390 -20.19 4.58 19.30
C CYS A 390 -19.79 4.14 17.89
N GLY A 391 -20.77 3.66 17.12
CA GLY A 391 -20.59 3.14 15.77
C GLY A 391 -21.48 1.92 15.54
N LEU A 392 -21.19 1.17 14.48
CA LEU A 392 -21.86 -0.11 14.20
C LEU A 392 -21.63 -1.17 15.29
N CYS A 393 -20.59 -1.03 16.12
CA CYS A 393 -20.30 -1.91 17.26
C CYS A 393 -21.08 -1.59 18.54
N GLY A 394 -22.05 -0.68 18.49
CA GLY A 394 -22.81 -0.26 19.68
C GLY A 394 -22.01 0.65 20.60
N ASN A 395 -22.47 0.78 21.85
CA ASN A 395 -21.91 1.71 22.85
C ASN A 395 -21.19 1.01 24.02
N TYR A 396 -21.15 -0.32 24.02
CA TYR A 396 -20.45 -1.18 24.98
C TYR A 396 -20.90 -0.93 26.43
N ASN A 397 -22.20 -0.95 26.68
CA ASN A 397 -22.79 -0.68 28.00
C ASN A 397 -23.32 -1.95 28.69
N GLY A 398 -23.26 -3.11 28.04
CA GLY A 398 -23.79 -4.39 28.51
C GLY A 398 -25.28 -4.62 28.19
N ASN A 399 -25.93 -3.74 27.42
CA ASN A 399 -27.36 -3.79 27.11
C ASN A 399 -27.62 -4.05 25.63
N VAL A 400 -27.98 -5.30 25.32
CA VAL A 400 -28.25 -5.74 23.94
C VAL A 400 -29.42 -5.01 23.26
N ASP A 401 -30.31 -4.38 24.03
CA ASP A 401 -31.51 -3.72 23.49
C ASP A 401 -31.23 -2.37 22.81
N ASP A 402 -30.06 -1.75 23.04
CA ASP A 402 -29.70 -0.44 22.44
C ASP A 402 -28.51 -0.48 21.47
N GLU A 403 -28.13 -1.67 20.99
CA GLU A 403 -26.99 -1.86 20.08
C GLU A 403 -27.14 -1.12 18.75
N MET A 404 -28.39 -0.95 18.30
CA MET A 404 -28.72 -0.21 17.07
C MET A 404 -29.04 1.26 17.35
N MET A 405 -28.28 1.89 18.25
CA MET A 405 -28.36 3.31 18.56
C MET A 405 -27.75 4.16 17.42
N MET A 406 -28.60 4.89 16.72
CA MET A 406 -28.19 5.79 15.65
C MET A 406 -27.35 6.96 16.18
N LYS A 407 -26.64 7.63 15.28
CA LYS A 407 -25.78 8.80 15.60
C LYS A 407 -26.52 9.97 16.28
N ASN A 408 -27.84 10.04 16.14
CA ASN A 408 -28.69 11.03 16.81
C ASN A 408 -29.11 10.64 18.25
N GLY A 409 -28.68 9.47 18.73
CA GLY A 409 -29.00 8.93 20.06
C GLY A 409 -30.30 8.12 20.13
N GLN A 410 -31.02 7.93 19.03
CA GLN A 410 -32.25 7.13 19.00
C GLN A 410 -31.96 5.67 18.65
N VAL A 411 -32.64 4.73 19.32
CA VAL A 411 -32.57 3.30 19.01
C VAL A 411 -33.55 2.96 17.88
N THR A 412 -33.12 2.18 16.90
CA THR A 412 -33.95 1.69 15.79
C THR A 412 -33.90 0.16 15.71
N SER A 413 -34.94 -0.46 15.17
CA SER A 413 -34.94 -1.88 14.81
C SER A 413 -34.64 -2.12 13.32
N ASN A 414 -34.45 -1.05 12.53
CA ASN A 414 -34.15 -1.13 11.11
C ASN A 414 -32.63 -1.04 10.85
N PRO A 415 -31.98 -2.12 10.36
CA PRO A 415 -30.54 -2.13 10.08
C PRO A 415 -30.09 -1.11 9.03
N ASP A 416 -30.94 -0.79 8.06
CA ASP A 416 -30.60 0.19 7.03
C ASP A 416 -30.57 1.60 7.60
N ALA A 417 -31.58 1.95 8.41
CA ALA A 417 -31.61 3.24 9.10
C ALA A 417 -30.42 3.38 10.07
N PHE A 418 -30.08 2.29 10.77
CA PHE A 418 -28.92 2.25 11.66
C PHE A 418 -27.60 2.45 10.89
N GLY A 419 -27.37 1.65 9.86
CA GLY A 419 -26.16 1.71 9.03
C GLY A 419 -25.99 3.05 8.32
N HIS A 420 -27.06 3.60 7.76
CA HIS A 420 -27.08 4.93 7.14
C HIS A 420 -26.64 6.02 8.13
N SER A 421 -27.09 5.94 9.40
CA SER A 421 -26.72 6.93 10.42
C SER A 421 -25.22 6.96 10.75
N TRP A 422 -24.50 5.86 10.49
CA TRP A 422 -23.07 5.68 10.79
C TRP A 422 -22.15 5.79 9.56
N LYS A 423 -22.69 6.21 8.41
CA LYS A 423 -21.91 6.54 7.22
C LYS A 423 -20.99 7.74 7.49
N VAL A 424 -19.74 7.64 7.02
CA VAL A 424 -18.71 8.67 7.24
C VAL A 424 -18.48 9.54 6.00
N THR A 425 -18.58 8.98 4.80
CA THR A 425 -18.42 9.71 3.54
C THR A 425 -19.26 9.10 2.43
N ASP A 426 -19.71 9.94 1.49
CA ASP A 426 -20.36 9.50 0.26
C ASP A 426 -19.30 8.94 -0.70
N ILE A 427 -19.34 7.62 -0.93
CA ILE A 427 -18.47 6.94 -1.89
C ILE A 427 -19.27 6.74 -3.18
N PRO A 428 -18.77 7.15 -4.35
CA PRO A 428 -19.45 6.91 -5.63
C PRO A 428 -19.75 5.42 -5.82
N ASP A 429 -20.94 5.10 -6.32
CA ASP A 429 -21.43 3.74 -6.55
C ASP A 429 -21.61 2.87 -5.28
N CYS A 430 -21.51 3.46 -4.07
CA CYS A 430 -21.89 2.74 -2.86
C CYS A 430 -23.42 2.62 -2.75
N VAL A 431 -23.88 1.44 -2.35
CA VAL A 431 -25.29 1.07 -2.21
C VAL A 431 -25.59 0.92 -0.72
N GLU A 432 -26.73 1.46 -0.29
CA GLU A 432 -27.19 1.49 1.11
C GLU A 432 -28.45 0.66 1.32
N LEU A 433 -28.61 -0.42 0.55
CA LEU A 433 -29.80 -1.26 0.60
C LEU A 433 -29.43 -2.60 1.24
N SER A 434 -30.06 -2.96 2.36
CA SER A 434 -30.29 -4.36 2.67
C SER A 434 -31.46 -4.82 1.80
N GLN A 435 -31.24 -5.82 0.94
CA GLN A 435 -32.27 -6.75 0.45
C GLN A 435 -31.72 -7.58 -0.70
N VAL A 436 -31.14 -8.72 -0.34
CA VAL A 436 -31.36 -9.94 -1.12
C VAL A 436 -31.90 -10.96 -0.12
N GLU A 437 -33.18 -11.33 -0.26
CA GLU A 437 -33.77 -12.41 0.54
C GLU A 437 -33.47 -13.74 -0.14
N CYS A 438 -32.96 -14.70 0.64
CA CYS A 438 -32.86 -16.09 0.22
C CYS A 438 -34.26 -16.72 0.21
N SER A 439 -34.88 -16.79 -0.98
CA SER A 439 -36.24 -17.30 -1.16
C SER A 439 -36.41 -18.81 -0.89
N ALA A 440 -35.31 -19.56 -0.76
CA ALA A 440 -35.29 -21.03 -0.60
C ALA A 440 -34.54 -21.52 0.66
N ILE A 441 -34.45 -20.71 1.72
CA ILE A 441 -33.55 -20.99 2.86
C ILE A 441 -33.83 -22.33 3.56
N THR A 442 -35.11 -22.71 3.69
CA THR A 442 -35.52 -23.96 4.34
C THR A 442 -35.03 -25.20 3.57
N ALA A 443 -35.09 -25.16 2.24
CA ALA A 443 -34.60 -26.25 1.40
C ALA A 443 -33.07 -26.29 1.38
N ALA A 444 -32.42 -25.13 1.39
CA ALA A 444 -30.95 -25.02 1.48
C ALA A 444 -30.41 -25.56 2.81
N LEU A 445 -31.09 -25.28 3.93
CA LEU A 445 -30.73 -25.79 5.27
C LEU A 445 -30.75 -27.32 5.30
N GLN A 446 -31.85 -27.93 4.86
CA GLN A 446 -31.99 -29.39 4.84
C GLN A 446 -30.98 -30.07 3.91
N HIS A 447 -30.71 -29.47 2.75
CA HIS A 447 -29.74 -30.01 1.80
C HIS A 447 -28.30 -29.96 2.33
N GLN A 448 -27.88 -28.82 2.89
CA GLN A 448 -26.53 -28.63 3.41
C GLN A 448 -26.27 -29.47 4.68
N GLU A 449 -27.27 -29.66 5.53
CA GLU A 449 -27.18 -30.55 6.70
C GLU A 449 -26.96 -32.01 6.28
N ALA A 450 -27.67 -32.48 5.25
CA ALA A 450 -27.54 -33.85 4.74
C ALA A 450 -26.21 -34.12 4.02
N LEU A 451 -25.60 -33.10 3.42
CA LEU A 451 -24.36 -33.25 2.64
C LEU A 451 -23.11 -33.53 3.49
N LYS A 452 -23.12 -33.16 4.79
CA LYS A 452 -21.94 -33.21 5.69
C LYS A 452 -20.65 -32.62 5.07
N LYS A 453 -20.83 -31.69 4.14
CA LYS A 453 -19.82 -30.94 3.37
C LYS A 453 -20.37 -29.54 3.15
N GLY A 454 -19.50 -28.59 2.77
CA GLY A 454 -19.91 -27.19 2.70
C GLY A 454 -20.28 -26.69 4.10
N CYS A 455 -21.47 -26.12 4.27
CA CYS A 455 -21.89 -25.61 5.59
C CYS A 455 -22.10 -26.72 6.62
N GLY A 456 -22.48 -27.93 6.21
CA GLY A 456 -22.79 -29.05 7.11
C GLY A 456 -21.64 -29.48 8.01
N ILE A 457 -20.38 -29.19 7.64
CA ILE A 457 -19.19 -29.52 8.43
C ILE A 457 -19.18 -28.82 9.80
N ILE A 458 -19.82 -27.65 9.92
CA ILE A 458 -19.91 -26.87 11.16
C ILE A 458 -20.71 -27.63 12.22
N SER A 459 -21.77 -28.34 11.80
CA SER A 459 -22.72 -29.02 12.70
C SER A 459 -22.44 -30.52 12.87
N GLU A 460 -21.40 -31.05 12.23
CA GLU A 460 -21.08 -32.48 12.30
C GLU A 460 -20.49 -32.86 13.66
N VAL A 461 -21.20 -33.69 14.43
CA VAL A 461 -20.85 -34.08 15.80
C VAL A 461 -19.49 -34.79 15.87
N ASP A 462 -19.24 -35.73 14.95
CA ASP A 462 -17.98 -36.46 14.83
C ASP A 462 -16.99 -35.77 13.86
N GLY A 463 -17.25 -34.51 13.52
CA GLY A 463 -16.48 -33.71 12.56
C GLY A 463 -15.32 -32.94 13.19
N PRO A 464 -14.57 -32.15 12.40
CA PRO A 464 -13.40 -31.41 12.88
C PRO A 464 -13.72 -30.38 13.98
N PHE A 465 -14.97 -29.95 14.11
CA PHE A 465 -15.41 -28.98 15.11
C PHE A 465 -16.16 -29.58 16.30
N GLY A 466 -16.31 -30.91 16.40
CA GLY A 466 -17.14 -31.54 17.44
C GLY A 466 -16.78 -31.12 18.87
N ALA A 467 -15.47 -30.98 19.17
CA ALA A 467 -14.99 -30.49 20.47
C ALA A 467 -15.45 -29.04 20.79
N CYS A 468 -15.71 -28.23 19.77
CA CYS A 468 -16.09 -26.83 19.92
C CYS A 468 -17.59 -26.62 20.17
N HIS A 469 -18.44 -27.60 19.85
CA HIS A 469 -19.90 -27.46 19.97
C HIS A 469 -20.36 -27.17 21.42
N ALA A 470 -19.57 -27.59 22.42
CA ALA A 470 -19.82 -27.29 23.83
C ALA A 470 -19.45 -25.85 24.25
N HIS A 471 -18.63 -25.15 23.47
CA HIS A 471 -18.08 -23.83 23.79
C HIS A 471 -18.63 -22.72 22.89
N VAL A 472 -18.90 -23.02 21.62
CA VAL A 472 -19.40 -22.06 20.62
C VAL A 472 -20.59 -22.67 19.88
N ASN A 473 -21.71 -21.94 19.85
CA ASN A 473 -22.96 -22.39 19.25
C ASN A 473 -22.84 -22.61 17.72
N ALA A 474 -22.62 -23.87 17.32
CA ALA A 474 -22.45 -24.31 15.93
C ALA A 474 -23.65 -23.99 15.04
N PHE A 475 -24.87 -24.18 15.55
CA PHE A 475 -26.11 -24.01 14.79
C PHE A 475 -26.23 -22.61 14.19
N LYS A 476 -25.81 -21.58 14.94
CA LYS A 476 -25.85 -20.20 14.47
C LYS A 476 -24.89 -19.94 13.31
N TYR A 477 -23.67 -20.46 13.38
CA TYR A 477 -22.69 -20.35 12.30
C TYR A 477 -23.12 -21.16 11.07
N PHE A 478 -23.73 -22.32 11.29
CA PHE A 478 -24.33 -23.13 10.23
C PHE A 478 -25.45 -22.37 9.51
N GLN A 479 -26.38 -21.75 10.25
CA GLN A 479 -27.45 -20.95 9.65
C GLN A 479 -26.92 -19.79 8.82
N ASN A 480 -25.94 -19.04 9.33
CA ASN A 480 -25.30 -17.94 8.60
C ASN A 480 -24.59 -18.45 7.33
N CYS A 481 -23.90 -19.60 7.44
CA CYS A 481 -23.26 -20.24 6.30
C CYS A 481 -24.27 -20.58 5.20
N VAL A 482 -25.38 -21.22 5.57
CA VAL A 482 -26.43 -21.61 4.61
C VAL A 482 -27.12 -20.39 4.01
N HIS A 483 -27.35 -19.36 4.81
CA HIS A 483 -27.90 -18.09 4.33
C HIS A 483 -27.01 -17.49 3.24
N ASP A 484 -25.72 -17.32 3.50
CA ASP A 484 -24.78 -16.72 2.55
C ASP A 484 -24.56 -17.62 1.33
N PHE A 485 -24.52 -18.94 1.51
CA PHE A 485 -24.49 -19.90 0.41
C PHE A 485 -25.73 -19.78 -0.48
N CYS A 486 -26.91 -19.60 0.10
CA CYS A 486 -28.15 -19.44 -0.66
C CYS A 486 -28.17 -18.15 -1.47
N LEU A 487 -27.62 -17.06 -0.92
CA LEU A 487 -27.52 -15.79 -1.64
C LEU A 487 -26.52 -15.87 -2.81
N PHE A 488 -25.49 -16.71 -2.68
CA PHE A 488 -24.39 -16.79 -3.65
C PHE A 488 -23.94 -18.24 -3.92
N PRO A 489 -24.81 -19.08 -4.53
CA PRO A 489 -24.57 -20.53 -4.65
C PRO A 489 -23.38 -20.90 -5.55
N ASP A 490 -22.98 -20.00 -6.45
CA ASP A 490 -21.86 -20.19 -7.37
C ASP A 490 -20.49 -19.83 -6.75
N GLN A 491 -20.45 -19.29 -5.52
CA GLN A 491 -19.24 -18.80 -4.87
C GLN A 491 -18.73 -19.74 -3.77
N LYS A 492 -18.02 -20.80 -4.16
CA LYS A 492 -17.45 -21.79 -3.22
C LYS A 492 -16.54 -21.16 -2.14
N ASP A 493 -15.80 -20.11 -2.48
CA ASP A 493 -14.88 -19.44 -1.55
C ASP A 493 -15.61 -18.75 -0.39
N ALA A 494 -16.86 -18.33 -0.58
CA ALA A 494 -17.67 -17.69 0.46
C ALA A 494 -17.95 -18.62 1.64
N ILE A 495 -18.21 -19.90 1.36
CA ILE A 495 -18.44 -20.93 2.38
C ILE A 495 -17.19 -21.09 3.24
N CYS A 496 -16.00 -21.09 2.61
CA CYS A 496 -14.74 -21.24 3.31
C CYS A 496 -14.47 -20.11 4.30
N LEU A 497 -14.87 -18.88 3.98
CA LEU A 497 -14.74 -17.73 4.88
C LEU A 497 -15.58 -17.90 6.15
N ILE A 498 -16.81 -18.42 6.01
CA ILE A 498 -17.72 -18.59 7.15
C ILE A 498 -17.29 -19.76 8.04
N ILE A 499 -16.81 -20.85 7.44
CA ILE A 499 -16.23 -21.97 8.20
C ILE A 499 -14.97 -21.49 8.94
N ALA A 500 -14.10 -20.71 8.28
CA ALA A 500 -12.92 -20.12 8.91
C ALA A 500 -13.28 -19.23 10.11
N ARG A 501 -14.40 -18.49 10.03
CA ARG A 501 -14.92 -17.71 11.17
C ARG A 501 -15.29 -18.60 12.35
N TYR A 502 -15.96 -19.72 12.11
CA TYR A 502 -16.28 -20.67 13.19
C TYR A 502 -15.01 -21.29 13.78
N ALA A 503 -14.07 -21.69 12.93
CA ALA A 503 -12.75 -22.18 13.34
C ALA A 503 -12.02 -21.17 14.24
N SER A 504 -11.97 -19.90 13.83
CA SER A 504 -11.38 -18.79 14.60
C SER A 504 -12.09 -18.57 15.94
N ALA A 505 -13.43 -18.61 15.97
CA ALA A 505 -14.19 -18.51 17.22
C ALA A 505 -13.91 -19.68 18.19
N CYS A 506 -13.76 -20.90 17.66
CA CYS A 506 -13.37 -22.07 18.45
C CYS A 506 -11.97 -21.94 19.05
N GLN A 507 -11.00 -21.48 18.23
CA GLN A 507 -9.63 -21.24 18.69
C GLN A 507 -9.57 -20.11 19.72
N ALA A 508 -10.35 -19.05 19.54
CA ALA A 508 -10.49 -17.97 20.52
C ALA A 508 -11.10 -18.44 21.86
N ALA A 509 -11.94 -19.47 21.83
CA ALA A 509 -12.47 -20.14 23.02
C ALA A 509 -11.48 -21.14 23.66
N GLY A 510 -10.25 -21.26 23.14
CA GLY A 510 -9.22 -22.16 23.64
C GLY A 510 -9.43 -23.63 23.25
N VAL A 511 -10.31 -23.91 22.28
CA VAL A 511 -10.62 -25.27 21.84
C VAL A 511 -9.67 -25.69 20.71
N THR A 512 -9.08 -26.89 20.85
CA THR A 512 -8.33 -27.51 19.76
C THR A 512 -9.30 -28.11 18.74
N ILE A 513 -9.19 -27.67 17.49
CA ILE A 513 -10.03 -28.12 16.38
C ILE A 513 -9.28 -29.08 15.45
N GLY A 514 -10.00 -30.00 14.82
CA GLY A 514 -9.46 -30.94 13.84
C GLY A 514 -9.22 -30.29 12.46
N ARG A 515 -8.47 -30.98 11.59
CA ARG A 515 -8.21 -30.52 10.22
C ARG A 515 -9.50 -30.48 9.40
N TRP A 516 -9.95 -29.28 9.04
CA TRP A 516 -11.16 -29.06 8.25
C TRP A 516 -10.87 -28.65 6.79
N ARG A 517 -9.66 -28.14 6.50
CA ARG A 517 -9.19 -27.82 5.14
C ARG A 517 -8.48 -29.01 4.50
N THR A 518 -8.82 -29.30 3.25
CA THR A 518 -8.19 -30.33 2.41
C THR A 518 -7.80 -29.75 1.05
N ASP A 519 -7.01 -30.48 0.27
CA ASP A 519 -6.52 -30.00 -1.02
C ASP A 519 -7.66 -29.65 -1.99
N ASP A 520 -8.78 -30.39 -1.89
CA ASP A 520 -9.99 -30.20 -2.70
C ASP A 520 -11.08 -29.35 -2.02
N PHE A 521 -10.87 -28.89 -0.77
CA PHE A 521 -11.87 -28.13 -0.01
C PHE A 521 -11.24 -27.06 0.88
N CYS A 522 -11.48 -25.79 0.53
CA CYS A 522 -11.00 -24.62 1.26
C CYS A 522 -9.49 -24.61 1.48
N SER A 523 -8.72 -25.08 0.48
CA SER A 523 -7.27 -25.09 0.54
C SER A 523 -6.69 -23.68 0.66
N ILE A 524 -5.62 -23.54 1.43
CA ILE A 524 -4.86 -22.30 1.56
C ILE A 524 -3.59 -22.43 0.73
N SER A 525 -3.36 -21.47 -0.16
CA SER A 525 -2.09 -21.33 -0.85
C SER A 525 -1.11 -20.55 0.02
N CYS A 526 -0.03 -21.19 0.43
CA CYS A 526 1.04 -20.56 1.20
C CYS A 526 2.17 -20.09 0.28
N PRO A 527 2.89 -19.01 0.64
CA PRO A 527 4.05 -18.54 -0.13
C PRO A 527 5.10 -19.65 -0.28
N ALA A 528 6.01 -19.49 -1.25
CA ALA A 528 7.12 -20.43 -1.42
C ALA A 528 7.90 -20.60 -0.10
N ASN A 529 8.37 -21.83 0.16
CA ASN A 529 9.07 -22.20 1.39
C ASN A 529 8.24 -22.05 2.67
N SER A 530 6.92 -22.23 2.58
CA SER A 530 6.02 -22.24 3.72
C SER A 530 4.92 -23.28 3.54
N HIS A 531 4.27 -23.64 4.65
CA HIS A 531 3.17 -24.59 4.65
C HIS A 531 2.04 -24.12 5.55
N TYR A 532 0.86 -24.69 5.35
CA TYR A 532 -0.34 -24.36 6.10
C TYR A 532 -0.35 -25.10 7.45
N GLU A 533 -0.67 -24.36 8.51
CA GLU A 533 -0.97 -24.91 9.83
C GLU A 533 -2.30 -24.36 10.35
N ILE A 534 -3.12 -25.26 10.90
CA ILE A 534 -4.37 -24.87 11.57
C ILE A 534 -4.09 -24.02 12.81
N CYS A 535 -2.92 -24.21 13.42
CA CYS A 535 -2.48 -23.52 14.62
C CYS A 535 -1.07 -22.98 14.43
N SER A 536 -0.92 -22.00 13.53
CA SER A 536 0.35 -21.30 13.42
C SER A 536 0.58 -20.49 14.69
N GLN A 537 1.75 -20.64 15.30
CA GLN A 537 2.10 -19.82 16.46
C GLN A 537 2.14 -18.34 16.04
N GLY A 538 1.44 -17.48 16.78
CA GLY A 538 1.44 -16.02 16.56
C GLY A 538 2.81 -15.34 16.78
N CYS A 539 3.83 -16.12 17.14
CA CYS A 539 5.23 -15.72 17.32
C CYS A 539 6.17 -16.39 16.29
N SER A 540 5.68 -16.69 15.09
CA SER A 540 6.54 -17.20 14.02
C SER A 540 7.70 -16.21 13.78
N GLN A 541 8.93 -16.70 13.74
CA GLN A 541 10.10 -15.85 13.57
C GLN A 541 10.01 -15.05 12.27
N THR A 542 10.05 -13.73 12.41
CA THR A 542 10.18 -12.80 11.28
C THR A 542 11.61 -12.29 11.24
N CYS A 543 12.04 -11.76 10.09
CA CYS A 543 13.33 -11.09 9.99
C CYS A 543 13.48 -9.92 10.98
N SER A 544 12.38 -9.31 11.41
CA SER A 544 12.41 -8.26 12.43
C SER A 544 12.65 -8.81 13.85
N SER A 545 12.16 -10.02 14.16
CA SER A 545 12.32 -10.61 15.50
C SER A 545 13.76 -11.01 15.83
N ILE A 546 14.61 -11.14 14.81
CA ILE A 546 16.05 -11.39 14.96
C ILE A 546 16.73 -10.22 15.69
N TYR A 547 16.25 -8.98 15.47
CA TYR A 547 16.83 -7.78 16.08
C TYR A 547 16.19 -7.45 17.44
N THR A 548 14.92 -7.78 17.62
CA THR A 548 14.16 -7.53 18.85
C THR A 548 13.07 -8.58 19.04
N PRO A 549 12.97 -9.25 20.19
CA PRO A 549 11.87 -10.18 20.46
C PRO A 549 10.52 -9.45 20.34
N LEU A 550 9.64 -9.92 19.46
CA LEU A 550 8.27 -9.42 19.39
C LEU A 550 7.53 -9.91 20.63
N LYS A 551 6.87 -9.00 21.37
CA LYS A 551 5.77 -9.38 22.25
C LYS A 551 4.65 -9.85 21.34
N CYS A 552 4.31 -11.12 21.37
CA CYS A 552 3.24 -11.66 20.54
C CYS A 552 2.26 -12.44 21.40
N SER A 553 0.98 -12.34 21.02
CA SER A 553 -0.11 -13.04 21.67
C SER A 553 0.07 -14.55 21.55
N VAL A 554 -0.01 -15.26 22.68
CA VAL A 554 0.12 -16.73 22.77
C VAL A 554 -1.08 -17.47 22.15
N ARG A 555 -2.06 -16.74 21.61
CA ARG A 555 -3.28 -17.32 21.03
C ARG A 555 -3.00 -17.86 19.63
N CYS A 556 -3.22 -19.16 19.49
CA CYS A 556 -3.23 -19.91 18.25
C CYS A 556 -4.08 -19.23 17.16
N ARG A 557 -3.53 -19.07 15.95
CA ARG A 557 -4.28 -18.61 14.77
C ARG A 557 -3.96 -19.47 13.57
N GLU A 558 -4.97 -19.79 12.77
CA GLU A 558 -4.82 -20.46 11.48
C GLU A 558 -3.95 -19.61 10.54
N GLY A 559 -2.99 -20.23 9.85
CA GLY A 559 -2.00 -19.47 9.08
C GLY A 559 -1.03 -20.30 8.25
N CYS A 560 -0.25 -19.59 7.43
CA CYS A 560 0.94 -20.17 6.82
C CYS A 560 2.12 -19.95 7.76
N THR A 561 2.93 -20.99 7.97
CA THR A 561 4.19 -20.93 8.71
C THR A 561 5.34 -21.20 7.75
N CYS A 562 6.46 -20.51 7.92
CA CYS A 562 7.64 -20.78 7.12
C CYS A 562 8.17 -22.20 7.42
N ASN A 563 8.67 -22.86 6.39
CA ASN A 563 9.37 -24.13 6.55
C ASN A 563 10.64 -23.92 7.39
N GLU A 564 11.17 -24.99 7.95
CA GLU A 564 12.40 -24.96 8.72
C GLU A 564 13.54 -24.25 7.96
N ASN A 565 14.31 -23.39 8.65
CA ASN A 565 15.37 -22.51 8.12
C ASN A 565 14.89 -21.29 7.30
N PHE A 566 13.58 -21.08 7.17
CA PHE A 566 13.00 -19.88 6.56
C PHE A 566 12.30 -19.03 7.61
N VAL A 567 12.30 -17.72 7.39
CA VAL A 567 11.66 -16.72 8.25
C VAL A 567 10.89 -15.71 7.41
N PHE A 568 9.86 -15.11 7.99
CA PHE A 568 9.04 -14.13 7.27
C PHE A 568 9.81 -12.82 7.05
N SER A 569 10.01 -12.46 5.79
CA SER A 569 10.48 -11.15 5.32
C SER A 569 9.32 -10.44 4.63
N GLY A 570 8.51 -9.71 5.42
CA GLY A 570 7.22 -9.19 4.95
C GLY A 570 6.22 -10.34 4.73
N ASP A 571 5.84 -10.57 3.48
CA ASP A 571 4.88 -11.58 3.02
C ASP A 571 5.52 -12.85 2.45
N GLU A 572 6.85 -12.92 2.39
CA GLU A 572 7.61 -14.04 1.82
C GLU A 572 8.42 -14.79 2.89
N CYS A 573 8.58 -16.10 2.73
CA CYS A 573 9.49 -16.91 3.54
C CYS A 573 10.84 -17.00 2.84
N VAL A 574 11.84 -16.34 3.43
CA VAL A 574 13.21 -16.26 2.91
C VAL A 574 14.18 -16.94 3.87
N PRO A 575 15.33 -17.44 3.39
CA PRO A 575 16.41 -17.87 4.28
C PRO A 575 16.84 -16.73 5.21
N MET A 576 17.24 -17.02 6.44
CA MET A 576 17.61 -15.99 7.41
C MET A 576 18.73 -15.05 6.92
N SER A 577 19.64 -15.52 6.07
CA SER A 577 20.67 -14.68 5.44
C SER A 577 20.14 -13.61 4.47
N GLN A 578 18.91 -13.78 3.99
CA GLN A 578 18.19 -12.84 3.12
C GLN A 578 17.23 -11.95 3.92
N CYS A 579 17.39 -11.89 5.25
CA CYS A 579 16.65 -10.95 6.05
C CYS A 579 17.01 -9.51 5.74
N GLY A 580 15.97 -8.69 5.65
CA GLY A 580 16.06 -7.27 5.39
C GLY A 580 16.47 -6.45 6.61
N CYS A 581 16.12 -5.17 6.56
CA CYS A 581 16.60 -4.15 7.48
C CYS A 581 15.44 -3.54 8.26
N LEU A 582 15.61 -3.34 9.56
CA LEU A 582 14.71 -2.52 10.37
C LEU A 582 15.28 -1.10 10.48
N TYR A 583 14.57 -0.11 9.95
CA TYR A 583 15.01 1.28 9.97
C TYR A 583 13.89 2.22 10.39
N GLN A 584 14.11 2.97 11.48
CA GLN A 584 13.15 3.91 12.06
C GLN A 584 11.75 3.34 12.36
N GLY A 585 11.67 2.05 12.70
CA GLY A 585 10.42 1.35 12.99
C GLY A 585 9.73 0.71 11.79
N PHE A 586 10.30 0.85 10.59
CA PHE A 586 9.81 0.22 9.36
C PHE A 586 10.71 -0.93 8.91
N TYR A 587 10.09 -1.99 8.40
CA TYR A 587 10.80 -3.14 7.83
C TYR A 587 10.95 -3.00 6.30
N TYR A 588 12.17 -3.18 5.80
CA TYR A 588 12.52 -3.12 4.38
C TYR A 588 13.16 -4.43 3.95
N LYS A 589 12.72 -5.01 2.83
CA LYS A 589 13.32 -6.23 2.25
C LYS A 589 14.75 -5.95 1.74
N VAL A 590 15.57 -6.98 1.58
CA VAL A 590 16.91 -6.85 0.98
C VAL A 590 16.79 -6.26 -0.43
N GLU A 591 17.74 -5.39 -0.79
CA GLU A 591 17.77 -4.54 -2.00
C GLU A 591 16.66 -3.49 -2.12
N GLU A 592 15.71 -3.44 -1.17
CA GLU A 592 14.63 -2.45 -1.18
C GLU A 592 15.20 -1.04 -1.00
N THR A 593 14.83 -0.16 -1.94
CA THR A 593 15.18 1.25 -1.91
C THR A 593 14.03 2.05 -1.29
N PHE A 594 14.32 2.85 -0.29
CA PHE A 594 13.34 3.65 0.44
C PHE A 594 13.86 5.06 0.75
N PHE A 595 12.95 5.94 1.15
CA PHE A 595 13.22 7.36 1.33
C PHE A 595 12.71 7.80 2.71
N PRO A 596 13.53 7.66 3.76
CA PRO A 596 13.08 7.96 5.12
C PRO A 596 12.84 9.47 5.33
N THR A 597 13.47 10.31 4.51
CA THR A 597 13.19 11.75 4.44
C THR A 597 13.11 12.20 2.99
N LYS A 598 12.63 13.42 2.75
CA LYS A 598 12.64 14.03 1.41
C LYS A 598 14.05 14.32 0.87
N GLN A 599 15.08 14.07 1.67
CA GLN A 599 16.48 14.44 1.41
C GLN A 599 17.42 13.23 1.47
N GLU A 600 16.90 12.03 1.68
CA GLU A 600 17.69 10.81 1.83
C GLU A 600 17.08 9.67 1.04
N LYS A 601 17.92 8.98 0.28
CA LYS A 601 17.63 7.71 -0.38
C LYS A 601 18.46 6.64 0.32
N CYS A 602 17.80 5.63 0.86
CA CYS A 602 18.44 4.52 1.53
C CYS A 602 18.15 3.23 0.77
N GLN A 603 19.06 2.28 0.87
CA GLN A 603 18.86 0.93 0.37
C GLN A 603 19.20 -0.06 1.48
N CYS A 604 18.33 -1.06 1.66
CA CYS A 604 18.62 -2.18 2.52
C CYS A 604 19.55 -3.16 1.80
N GLN A 605 20.68 -3.50 2.42
CA GLN A 605 21.65 -4.47 1.90
C GLN A 605 21.47 -5.83 2.59
N ALA A 606 21.97 -6.89 1.96
CA ALA A 606 22.03 -8.21 2.59
C ALA A 606 22.77 -8.15 3.93
N GLY A 607 22.27 -8.86 4.95
CA GLY A 607 22.80 -8.84 6.31
C GLY A 607 22.33 -7.67 7.18
N GLY A 608 21.23 -6.98 6.80
CA GLY A 608 20.54 -6.02 7.66
C GLY A 608 21.10 -4.60 7.68
N THR A 609 22.09 -4.30 6.83
CA THR A 609 22.76 -2.99 6.80
C THR A 609 21.99 -2.00 5.91
N VAL A 610 21.78 -0.78 6.40
CA VAL A 610 21.16 0.30 5.63
C VAL A 610 22.23 1.26 5.13
N VAL A 611 22.27 1.48 3.82
CA VAL A 611 23.17 2.46 3.20
C VAL A 611 22.35 3.63 2.68
N CYS A 612 22.59 4.81 3.23
CA CYS A 612 21.88 6.04 2.88
C CYS A 612 22.76 7.01 2.08
N GLN A 613 22.16 7.70 1.12
CA GLN A 613 22.75 8.74 0.32
C GLN A 613 21.87 9.99 0.41
N LYS A 614 22.49 11.16 0.60
CA LYS A 614 21.77 12.43 0.52
C LYS A 614 21.29 12.64 -0.91
N ILE A 615 20.01 12.88 -1.07
CA ILE A 615 19.39 13.24 -2.33
C ILE A 615 18.79 14.64 -2.24
N SER A 616 18.81 15.34 -3.34
CA SER A 616 18.08 16.58 -3.52
C SER A 616 17.28 16.46 -4.81
N CYS A 617 15.99 16.76 -4.75
CA CYS A 617 15.19 16.84 -5.97
C CYS A 617 15.79 17.91 -6.92
N PRO A 618 15.85 17.66 -8.24
CA PRO A 618 16.36 18.62 -9.23
C PRO A 618 15.77 20.02 -9.08
N ARG A 619 16.50 21.08 -9.46
CA ARG A 619 16.10 22.49 -9.23
C ARG A 619 14.64 22.75 -9.59
N GLY A 620 13.82 23.06 -8.58
CA GLY A 620 12.38 23.39 -8.70
C GLY A 620 11.40 22.24 -8.47
N SER A 621 11.87 20.98 -8.40
CA SER A 621 11.00 19.83 -8.13
C SER A 621 10.73 19.64 -6.63
N GLU A 622 9.48 19.35 -6.29
CA GLU A 622 9.05 19.08 -4.91
C GLU A 622 8.96 17.57 -4.69
N GLY A 623 9.61 17.07 -3.63
CA GLY A 623 9.47 15.68 -3.22
C GLY A 623 8.08 15.39 -2.64
N LYS A 624 7.31 14.53 -3.31
CA LYS A 624 5.99 14.05 -2.87
C LYS A 624 5.96 12.53 -2.80
N VAL A 625 5.16 12.01 -1.86
CA VAL A 625 4.84 10.59 -1.77
C VAL A 625 3.55 10.40 -2.57
N ILE A 626 3.60 9.61 -3.64
CA ILE A 626 2.45 9.25 -4.49
C ILE A 626 2.32 7.73 -4.43
N ASP A 627 1.15 7.24 -4.02
CA ASP A 627 0.87 5.81 -3.82
C ASP A 627 1.94 5.09 -2.97
N GLY A 628 2.39 5.73 -1.89
CA GLY A 628 3.38 5.17 -0.99
C GLY A 628 4.84 5.26 -1.45
N VAL A 629 5.14 5.85 -2.62
CA VAL A 629 6.50 5.97 -3.17
C VAL A 629 6.94 7.44 -3.23
N PHE A 630 8.12 7.75 -2.71
CA PHE A 630 8.72 9.09 -2.84
C PHE A 630 9.16 9.35 -4.29
N GLN A 631 8.65 10.42 -4.86
CA GLN A 631 8.95 10.86 -6.22
C GLN A 631 9.32 12.34 -6.19
N CYS A 632 10.38 12.71 -6.90
CA CYS A 632 10.67 14.11 -7.19
C CYS A 632 9.74 14.54 -8.32
N VAL A 633 8.67 15.25 -7.97
CA VAL A 633 7.71 15.75 -8.95
C VAL A 633 8.33 17.02 -9.56
N PRO A 634 8.59 17.05 -10.88
CA PRO A 634 9.15 18.22 -11.55
C PRO A 634 8.42 19.51 -11.16
N ALA A 635 9.14 20.64 -11.10
CA ALA A 635 8.52 21.96 -11.02
C ALA A 635 7.45 22.03 -12.10
N THR A 636 6.22 22.40 -11.75
CA THR A 636 5.06 22.40 -12.64
C THR A 636 5.35 23.18 -13.93
N LEU A 637 5.74 22.47 -14.98
CA LEU A 637 5.56 22.89 -16.35
C LEU A 637 4.29 22.18 -16.83
N GLY A 638 3.30 22.95 -17.25
CA GLY A 638 1.98 22.44 -17.58
C GLY A 638 1.97 21.80 -18.97
N PRO A 639 0.91 21.05 -19.31
CA PRO A 639 0.71 20.64 -20.68
C PRO A 639 0.45 21.87 -21.56
N CYS A 640 0.84 21.80 -22.84
CA CYS A 640 0.28 22.69 -23.83
C CYS A 640 -1.14 22.22 -24.17
N VAL A 641 -2.08 23.16 -24.21
CA VAL A 641 -3.50 22.87 -24.47
C VAL A 641 -3.97 23.70 -25.66
N ALA A 642 -4.70 23.06 -26.58
CA ALA A 642 -5.54 23.71 -27.56
C ALA A 642 -6.97 23.23 -27.34
N THR A 643 -7.89 24.13 -27.03
CA THR A 643 -9.28 23.77 -26.69
C THR A 643 -10.31 24.75 -27.24
N GLY A 644 -11.44 24.21 -27.67
CA GLY A 644 -12.56 24.99 -28.18
C GLY A 644 -12.29 25.67 -29.53
N ASP A 645 -13.06 26.70 -29.87
CA ASP A 645 -12.92 27.41 -31.15
C ASP A 645 -11.56 28.13 -31.28
N SER A 646 -11.05 28.70 -30.18
CA SER A 646 -9.96 29.67 -30.24
C SER A 646 -8.99 29.69 -29.06
N ASN A 647 -9.14 28.84 -28.03
CA ASN A 647 -8.39 28.98 -26.78
C ASN A 647 -7.14 28.09 -26.77
N TYR A 648 -6.03 28.65 -26.28
CA TYR A 648 -4.73 27.97 -26.20
C TYR A 648 -4.06 28.26 -24.86
N MET A 649 -3.17 27.35 -24.45
CA MET A 649 -2.27 27.53 -23.32
C MET A 649 -0.89 26.97 -23.66
N SER A 650 0.15 27.77 -23.47
CA SER A 650 1.55 27.35 -23.63
C SER A 650 1.97 26.37 -22.53
N PHE A 651 3.13 25.74 -22.68
CA PHE A 651 3.68 24.86 -21.64
C PHE A 651 4.04 25.60 -20.34
N ASP A 652 4.40 26.89 -20.44
CA ASP A 652 4.68 27.74 -19.27
C ASP A 652 3.39 28.40 -18.72
N GLY A 653 2.24 27.95 -19.24
CA GLY A 653 0.89 28.25 -18.79
C GLY A 653 0.27 29.48 -19.44
N MET A 654 0.91 30.20 -20.35
CA MET A 654 0.38 31.43 -20.97
C MET A 654 -0.90 31.11 -21.75
N ALA A 655 -2.04 31.65 -21.29
CA ALA A 655 -3.34 31.46 -21.91
C ALA A 655 -3.65 32.59 -22.91
N PHE A 656 -4.15 32.24 -24.10
CA PHE A 656 -4.43 33.20 -25.17
C PHE A 656 -5.43 32.68 -26.21
N ASN A 657 -5.90 33.57 -27.08
CA ASN A 657 -6.93 33.27 -28.07
C ASN A 657 -6.47 33.58 -29.49
N ILE A 658 -6.71 32.64 -30.42
CA ILE A 658 -6.50 32.80 -31.87
C ILE A 658 -7.76 32.32 -32.61
N THR A 659 -8.40 33.22 -33.34
CA THR A 659 -9.71 32.98 -33.99
C THR A 659 -9.65 32.44 -35.41
N GLY A 660 -8.46 32.18 -35.95
CA GLY A 660 -8.31 31.70 -37.33
C GLY A 660 -8.63 30.21 -37.51
N THR A 661 -9.03 29.83 -38.72
CA THR A 661 -9.39 28.45 -39.11
C THR A 661 -8.28 27.77 -39.91
N CYS A 662 -7.03 28.19 -39.72
CA CYS A 662 -5.89 27.66 -40.44
C CYS A 662 -5.39 26.34 -39.85
N SER A 663 -4.40 25.77 -40.53
CA SER A 663 -3.50 24.78 -39.95
C SER A 663 -2.38 25.49 -39.19
N TYR A 664 -2.10 25.04 -37.97
CA TYR A 664 -1.12 25.65 -37.07
C TYR A 664 -0.12 24.63 -36.53
N ILE A 665 1.12 25.05 -36.35
CA ILE A 665 2.13 24.31 -35.58
C ILE A 665 1.89 24.60 -34.10
N LEU A 666 1.39 23.60 -33.37
CA LEU A 666 1.26 23.71 -31.92
C LEU A 666 2.64 23.75 -31.29
N THR A 667 3.48 22.77 -31.60
CA THR A 667 4.85 22.73 -31.12
C THR A 667 5.72 21.91 -32.06
N GLU A 668 6.98 22.31 -32.17
CA GLU A 668 8.02 21.56 -32.86
C GLU A 668 9.34 21.67 -32.10
N THR A 669 10.26 20.75 -32.41
CA THR A 669 11.63 20.80 -31.89
C THR A 669 12.47 21.77 -32.72
N CYS A 670 12.95 22.85 -32.11
CA CYS A 670 13.57 23.97 -32.83
C CYS A 670 15.05 24.17 -32.52
N ALA A 671 15.54 23.57 -31.42
CA ALA A 671 16.93 23.64 -31.01
C ALA A 671 17.35 22.36 -30.29
N GLY A 672 18.62 21.98 -30.43
CA GLY A 672 19.26 20.92 -29.64
C GLY A 672 19.35 19.55 -30.35
N ASP A 673 20.58 19.12 -30.63
CA ASP A 673 20.86 17.82 -31.27
C ASP A 673 20.68 16.62 -30.32
N ASN A 674 20.54 16.88 -29.01
CA ASN A 674 20.46 15.87 -27.97
C ASN A 674 19.03 15.38 -27.68
N VAL A 675 18.02 15.94 -28.35
CA VAL A 675 16.61 15.55 -28.19
C VAL A 675 16.06 14.96 -29.49
N LYS A 676 15.01 14.13 -29.39
CA LYS A 676 14.38 13.55 -30.59
C LYS A 676 13.47 14.58 -31.26
N PRO A 677 13.63 14.84 -32.57
CA PRO A 677 12.81 15.80 -33.27
C PRO A 677 11.37 15.28 -33.45
N PHE A 678 10.41 16.18 -33.27
CA PHE A 678 9.00 15.94 -33.56
C PHE A 678 8.28 17.25 -33.93
N VAL A 679 7.14 17.14 -34.60
CA VAL A 679 6.25 18.25 -34.92
C VAL A 679 4.80 17.86 -34.62
N VAL A 680 4.03 18.75 -33.98
CA VAL A 680 2.59 18.58 -33.73
C VAL A 680 1.83 19.71 -34.41
N LYS A 681 0.95 19.36 -35.36
CA LYS A 681 0.15 20.29 -36.15
C LYS A 681 -1.34 20.02 -35.94
N ILE A 682 -2.14 21.08 -35.85
CA ILE A 682 -3.60 20.99 -35.89
C ILE A 682 -4.12 21.61 -37.17
N LYS A 683 -5.14 21.01 -37.77
CA LYS A 683 -5.94 21.58 -38.86
C LYS A 683 -7.33 21.91 -38.31
N LYS A 684 -7.76 23.16 -38.41
CA LYS A 684 -9.12 23.57 -38.00
C LYS A 684 -10.11 23.49 -39.17
N ASP A 685 -11.38 23.26 -38.85
CA ASP A 685 -12.46 23.29 -39.84
C ASP A 685 -12.69 24.72 -40.34
N ALA A 686 -13.02 24.86 -41.63
CA ALA A 686 -13.51 26.13 -42.19
C ALA A 686 -14.78 26.58 -41.44
N ARG A 687 -14.88 27.87 -41.11
CA ARG A 687 -16.01 28.42 -40.35
C ARG A 687 -17.33 28.26 -41.11
N GLN A 688 -18.34 27.75 -40.42
CA GLN A 688 -19.73 27.67 -40.88
C GLN A 688 -20.63 28.45 -39.92
N LYS A 689 -21.69 29.11 -40.42
CA LYS A 689 -22.65 29.84 -39.57
C LYS A 689 -23.19 28.94 -38.45
N ARG A 690 -23.16 29.45 -37.20
CA ARG A 690 -23.69 28.80 -35.99
C ARG A 690 -23.03 27.45 -35.64
N LYS A 691 -21.77 27.25 -36.01
CA LYS A 691 -20.97 26.09 -35.61
C LYS A 691 -19.62 26.53 -35.05
N VAL A 692 -19.21 25.88 -33.97
CA VAL A 692 -17.86 25.98 -33.40
C VAL A 692 -16.87 25.34 -34.38
N SER A 693 -15.79 26.04 -34.74
CA SER A 693 -14.70 25.44 -35.53
C SER A 693 -13.97 24.43 -34.66
N GLY A 694 -14.04 23.16 -35.04
CA GLY A 694 -13.35 22.08 -34.36
C GLY A 694 -11.96 21.85 -34.93
N ILE A 695 -11.22 20.94 -34.30
CA ILE A 695 -9.96 20.42 -34.83
C ILE A 695 -10.35 19.29 -35.80
N HIS A 696 -10.25 19.58 -37.11
CA HIS A 696 -10.53 18.64 -38.19
C HIS A 696 -9.57 17.45 -38.15
N ALA A 697 -8.28 17.74 -38.00
CA ALA A 697 -7.23 16.74 -37.93
C ALA A 697 -6.09 17.20 -37.01
N LEU A 698 -5.47 16.23 -36.35
CA LEU A 698 -4.23 16.39 -35.61
C LEU A 698 -3.16 15.54 -36.30
N SER A 699 -2.06 16.17 -36.70
CA SER A 699 -0.93 15.51 -37.37
C SER A 699 0.32 15.56 -36.48
N ILE A 700 1.01 14.44 -36.34
CA ILE A 700 2.23 14.28 -35.56
C ILE A 700 3.31 13.68 -36.47
N GLU A 701 4.41 14.39 -36.63
CA GLU A 701 5.59 13.91 -37.35
C GLU A 701 6.65 13.50 -36.33
N VAL A 702 7.02 12.21 -36.31
CA VAL A 702 7.99 11.67 -35.35
C VAL A 702 8.64 10.40 -35.88
N TYR A 703 9.95 10.23 -35.69
CA TYR A 703 10.72 9.08 -36.19
C TYR A 703 10.60 8.84 -37.72
N GLY A 704 10.33 9.89 -38.50
CA GLY A 704 10.11 9.80 -39.94
C GLY A 704 8.71 9.29 -40.34
N LEU A 705 7.81 9.11 -39.38
CA LEU A 705 6.41 8.74 -39.58
C LEU A 705 5.52 9.97 -39.49
N THR A 706 4.47 10.03 -40.31
CA THR A 706 3.40 11.02 -40.24
C THR A 706 2.12 10.37 -39.73
N LEU A 707 1.77 10.62 -38.48
CA LEU A 707 0.54 10.12 -37.85
C LEU A 707 -0.56 11.17 -37.93
N THR A 708 -1.72 10.83 -38.46
CA THR A 708 -2.86 11.75 -38.56
C THR A 708 -4.11 11.16 -37.92
N LEU A 709 -4.68 11.90 -36.96
CA LEU A 709 -5.92 11.59 -36.27
C LEU A 709 -7.01 12.53 -36.79
N MET A 710 -8.08 11.97 -37.36
CA MET A 710 -9.19 12.74 -37.91
C MET A 710 -10.36 12.82 -36.93
N ARG A 711 -11.04 13.97 -36.93
CA ARG A 711 -12.25 14.21 -36.15
C ARG A 711 -13.29 13.11 -36.36
N GLY A 712 -13.86 12.60 -35.28
CA GLY A 712 -14.93 11.59 -35.30
C GLY A 712 -14.53 10.18 -35.75
N LYS A 713 -13.32 9.95 -36.25
CA LYS A 713 -12.81 8.63 -36.66
C LYS A 713 -12.25 7.88 -35.44
N ARG A 714 -13.14 7.23 -34.67
CA ARG A 714 -12.78 6.46 -33.47
C ARG A 714 -12.10 5.14 -33.83
N GLY A 715 -11.17 4.69 -32.97
CA GLY A 715 -10.51 3.39 -33.10
C GLY A 715 -9.57 3.25 -34.30
N ALA A 716 -9.18 4.36 -34.95
CA ALA A 716 -8.25 4.34 -36.09
C ALA A 716 -7.29 5.53 -36.08
N VAL A 717 -6.13 5.36 -36.71
CA VAL A 717 -5.11 6.39 -36.95
C VAL A 717 -4.52 6.20 -38.36
N MET A 718 -4.29 7.28 -39.10
CA MET A 718 -3.57 7.19 -40.37
C MET A 718 -2.06 7.28 -40.11
N VAL A 719 -1.28 6.32 -40.60
CA VAL A 719 0.19 6.31 -40.56
C VAL A 719 0.67 6.39 -42.00
N ASP A 720 1.37 7.47 -42.35
CA ASP A 720 1.84 7.73 -43.72
C ASP A 720 0.73 7.58 -44.78
N SER A 721 -0.48 8.08 -44.44
CA SER A 721 -1.71 8.02 -45.25
C SER A 721 -2.43 6.66 -45.30
N ILE A 722 -1.94 5.64 -44.58
CA ILE A 722 -2.58 4.32 -44.47
C ILE A 722 -3.39 4.26 -43.17
N SER A 723 -4.66 3.86 -43.23
CA SER A 723 -5.49 3.76 -42.04
C SER A 723 -5.19 2.47 -41.27
N HIS A 724 -4.81 2.60 -40.00
CA HIS A 724 -4.59 1.50 -39.07
C HIS A 724 -5.60 1.53 -37.92
N HIS A 725 -6.05 0.36 -37.50
CA HIS A 725 -6.94 0.22 -36.34
C HIS A 725 -6.14 0.26 -35.03
N LEU A 726 -6.68 0.96 -34.03
CA LEU A 726 -6.08 1.06 -32.71
C LEU A 726 -6.32 -0.23 -31.90
N PRO A 727 -5.36 -0.69 -31.08
CA PRO A 727 -4.06 -0.06 -30.82
C PRO A 727 -3.02 -0.33 -31.92
N VAL A 728 -2.12 0.63 -32.15
CA VAL A 728 -1.01 0.49 -33.12
C VAL A 728 0.31 0.70 -32.41
N ILE A 729 1.25 -0.23 -32.61
CA ILE A 729 2.61 -0.17 -32.10
C ILE A 729 3.57 -0.07 -33.29
N LEU A 730 4.26 1.06 -33.42
CA LEU A 730 5.12 1.37 -34.57
C LEU A 730 6.59 1.44 -34.14
N SER A 731 7.49 1.42 -35.12
CA SER A 731 8.91 1.68 -34.89
C SER A 731 9.57 0.78 -33.83
N LYS A 732 9.19 -0.51 -33.78
CA LYS A 732 9.64 -1.49 -32.77
C LYS A 732 9.26 -1.12 -31.32
N GLY A 733 8.08 -0.54 -31.12
CA GLY A 733 7.60 -0.16 -29.78
C GLY A 733 7.85 1.29 -29.38
N ARG A 734 8.58 2.05 -30.21
CA ARG A 734 8.96 3.44 -29.92
C ARG A 734 7.83 4.45 -30.05
N VAL A 735 6.79 4.13 -30.82
CA VAL A 735 5.57 4.92 -30.91
C VAL A 735 4.39 4.00 -30.67
N GLN A 736 3.50 4.39 -29.77
CA GLN A 736 2.31 3.63 -29.42
C GLN A 736 1.10 4.55 -29.48
N VAL A 737 0.05 4.09 -30.13
CA VAL A 737 -1.21 4.83 -30.27
C VAL A 737 -2.35 3.94 -29.78
N HIS A 738 -3.11 4.43 -28.82
CA HIS A 738 -4.16 3.70 -28.13
C HIS A 738 -5.45 4.50 -28.08
N GLN A 739 -6.59 3.80 -28.09
CA GLN A 739 -7.88 4.41 -27.74
C GLN A 739 -7.85 4.77 -26.24
N HIS A 740 -8.21 5.99 -25.87
CA HIS A 740 -8.21 6.44 -24.48
C HIS A 740 -9.51 7.19 -24.17
N GLY A 741 -10.42 6.52 -23.46
CA GLY A 741 -11.79 7.00 -23.26
C GLY A 741 -12.49 7.31 -24.60
N MET A 742 -13.02 8.52 -24.74
CA MET A 742 -13.64 8.97 -26.00
C MET A 742 -12.64 9.49 -27.05
N GLY A 743 -11.36 9.61 -26.71
CA GLY A 743 -10.30 10.15 -27.56
C GLY A 743 -9.20 9.14 -27.88
N VAL A 744 -8.05 9.65 -28.32
CA VAL A 744 -6.86 8.88 -28.67
C VAL A 744 -5.66 9.41 -27.91
N LEU A 745 -4.81 8.49 -27.45
CA LEU A 745 -3.55 8.75 -26.76
C LEU A 745 -2.40 8.23 -27.61
N LEU A 746 -1.44 9.10 -27.91
CA LEU A 746 -0.17 8.76 -28.54
C LEU A 746 0.96 8.94 -27.51
N GLN A 747 1.84 7.96 -27.44
CA GLN A 747 3.01 7.95 -26.58
C GLN A 747 4.25 7.55 -27.36
N THR A 748 5.39 8.09 -26.95
CA THR A 748 6.70 7.75 -27.49
C THR A 748 7.63 7.24 -26.39
N ASP A 749 8.65 6.48 -26.77
CA ASP A 749 9.71 5.99 -25.87
C ASP A 749 10.51 7.10 -25.17
N PHE A 750 10.67 8.25 -25.83
CA PHE A 750 11.34 9.40 -25.24
C PHE A 750 10.42 10.25 -24.36
N GLY A 751 9.13 9.93 -24.25
CA GLY A 751 8.20 10.54 -23.30
C GLY A 751 7.34 11.69 -23.82
N LEU A 752 7.30 11.96 -25.13
CA LEU A 752 6.23 12.79 -25.72
C LEU A 752 4.89 12.06 -25.58
N VAL A 753 3.89 12.78 -25.06
CA VAL A 753 2.51 12.32 -24.93
C VAL A 753 1.57 13.32 -25.59
N VAL A 754 0.76 12.85 -26.54
CA VAL A 754 -0.23 13.66 -27.24
C VAL A 754 -1.61 13.04 -27.05
N ARG A 755 -2.57 13.83 -26.59
CA ARG A 755 -3.97 13.43 -26.41
C ARG A 755 -4.86 14.26 -27.31
N PHE A 756 -5.84 13.62 -27.92
CA PHE A 756 -6.87 14.27 -28.72
C PHE A 756 -8.24 13.65 -28.44
N ASP A 757 -9.23 14.48 -28.13
CA ASP A 757 -10.61 14.04 -27.90
C ASP A 757 -11.38 13.69 -29.19
N LEU A 758 -10.70 13.72 -30.35
CA LEU A 758 -11.26 13.55 -31.69
C LEU A 758 -12.30 14.62 -32.07
N LEU A 759 -12.21 15.80 -31.46
CA LEU A 759 -13.16 16.89 -31.65
C LEU A 759 -12.53 18.29 -31.61
N HIS A 760 -12.15 18.79 -30.43
CA HIS A 760 -11.71 20.18 -30.24
C HIS A 760 -10.70 20.36 -29.11
N HIS A 761 -10.28 19.32 -28.41
CA HIS A 761 -9.34 19.41 -27.28
C HIS A 761 -8.10 18.55 -27.52
N VAL A 762 -6.95 19.20 -27.58
CA VAL A 762 -5.63 18.57 -27.70
C VAL A 762 -4.77 18.96 -26.51
N THR A 763 -4.06 17.99 -25.96
CA THR A 763 -3.08 18.18 -24.89
C THR A 763 -1.76 17.58 -25.32
N VAL A 764 -0.68 18.36 -25.21
CA VAL A 764 0.69 17.91 -25.48
C VAL A 764 1.49 18.00 -24.19
N THR A 765 2.19 16.93 -23.83
CA THR A 765 3.11 16.89 -22.70
C THR A 765 4.46 16.36 -23.18
N VAL A 766 5.52 17.03 -22.76
CA VAL A 766 6.89 16.74 -23.17
C VAL A 766 7.75 16.63 -21.91
N PRO A 767 8.77 15.75 -21.86
CA PRO A 767 9.65 15.67 -20.71
C PRO A 767 10.49 16.93 -20.54
N GLN A 768 10.94 17.19 -19.31
CA GLN A 768 11.79 18.34 -18.98
C GLN A 768 13.11 18.38 -19.78
N SER A 769 13.58 17.27 -20.34
CA SER A 769 14.75 17.26 -21.23
C SER A 769 14.59 18.16 -22.47
N TYR A 770 13.35 18.53 -22.83
CA TYR A 770 13.06 19.46 -23.92
C TYR A 770 12.96 20.92 -23.47
N GLN A 771 13.26 21.25 -22.20
CA GLN A 771 13.16 22.61 -21.69
C GLN A 771 14.04 23.58 -22.49
N GLY A 772 13.44 24.60 -23.11
CA GLY A 772 14.11 25.57 -23.99
C GLY A 772 14.46 25.06 -25.40
N HIS A 773 14.03 23.84 -25.76
CA HIS A 773 14.29 23.21 -27.07
C HIS A 773 13.08 23.24 -28.03
N LEU A 774 11.95 23.73 -27.55
CA LEU A 774 10.68 23.77 -28.29
C LEU A 774 10.40 25.18 -28.81
N CYS A 775 9.58 25.26 -29.85
CA CYS A 775 8.92 26.48 -30.28
C CYS A 775 7.57 26.13 -30.94
N GLY A 776 6.78 27.13 -31.32
CA GLY A 776 5.39 26.96 -31.80
C GLY A 776 4.38 27.76 -30.97
N LEU A 777 3.09 27.55 -31.22
CA LEU A 777 2.03 28.16 -30.41
C LEU A 777 2.10 27.78 -28.91
N CYS A 778 2.71 26.64 -28.58
CA CYS A 778 2.90 26.19 -27.21
C CYS A 778 4.05 26.90 -26.46
N GLY A 779 4.69 27.90 -27.07
CA GLY A 779 5.81 28.63 -26.48
C GLY A 779 7.13 27.88 -26.55
N ASN A 780 8.12 28.33 -25.77
CA ASN A 780 9.49 27.81 -25.81
C ASN A 780 9.83 26.81 -24.69
N TYR A 781 8.87 26.55 -23.79
CA TYR A 781 9.00 25.61 -22.68
C TYR A 781 10.22 25.90 -21.79
N ASN A 782 10.41 27.14 -21.33
CA ASN A 782 11.59 27.52 -20.53
C ASN A 782 11.24 27.85 -19.07
N GLY A 783 9.95 27.86 -18.72
CA GLY A 783 9.41 28.25 -17.41
C GLY A 783 9.02 29.73 -17.30
N LYS A 784 9.04 30.52 -18.39
CA LYS A 784 8.78 31.97 -18.39
C LYS A 784 7.61 32.33 -19.30
N ARG A 785 6.44 32.36 -18.67
CA ARG A 785 5.15 32.75 -19.29
C ARG A 785 5.16 34.07 -20.09
N ASN A 786 6.06 35.01 -19.78
CA ASN A 786 6.10 36.32 -20.43
C ASN A 786 6.83 36.33 -21.78
N ASP A 787 7.56 35.27 -22.13
CA ASP A 787 8.27 35.15 -23.41
C ASP A 787 7.69 34.08 -24.34
N ASP A 788 6.50 33.53 -24.05
CA ASP A 788 5.89 32.50 -24.89
C ASP A 788 5.45 32.97 -26.29
N PHE A 789 5.29 34.29 -26.50
CA PHE A 789 4.91 34.86 -27.79
C PHE A 789 6.12 35.15 -28.66
N LEU A 790 6.99 34.16 -28.88
CA LEU A 790 8.15 34.30 -29.77
C LEU A 790 7.76 33.91 -31.20
N LEU A 791 8.07 34.80 -32.13
CA LEU A 791 7.98 34.54 -33.56
C LEU A 791 9.12 33.58 -34.00
N PRO A 792 9.01 32.92 -35.16
CA PRO A 792 10.07 32.05 -35.69
C PRO A 792 11.45 32.73 -35.82
N ASN A 793 11.49 34.07 -35.93
CA ASN A 793 12.72 34.86 -35.97
C ASN A 793 13.29 35.22 -34.58
N GLY A 794 12.70 34.71 -33.49
CA GLY A 794 13.10 34.97 -32.11
C GLY A 794 12.64 36.31 -31.52
N GLN A 795 11.86 37.11 -32.25
CA GLN A 795 11.31 38.36 -31.74
C GLN A 795 9.99 38.12 -30.99
N ARG A 796 9.71 38.93 -29.97
CA ARG A 796 8.44 38.86 -29.24
C ARG A 796 7.32 39.53 -30.04
N ALA A 797 6.22 38.82 -30.26
CA ALA A 797 5.03 39.34 -30.91
C ALA A 797 4.30 40.35 -30.00
N PRO A 798 3.70 41.41 -30.57
CA PRO A 798 2.98 42.43 -29.80
C PRO A 798 1.62 41.94 -29.27
N ASN A 799 1.02 40.93 -29.89
CA ASN A 799 -0.26 40.35 -29.47
C ASN A 799 -0.43 38.92 -30.01
N ALA A 800 -1.44 38.22 -29.50
CA ALA A 800 -1.73 36.82 -29.84
C ALA A 800 -2.10 36.61 -31.32
N MET A 801 -2.68 37.60 -31.99
CA MET A 801 -3.03 37.49 -33.42
C MET A 801 -1.78 37.48 -34.29
N VAL A 802 -0.85 38.42 -34.07
CA VAL A 802 0.44 38.46 -34.79
C VAL A 802 1.27 37.20 -34.52
N PHE A 803 1.26 36.73 -33.26
CA PHE A 803 1.87 35.46 -32.88
C PHE A 803 1.24 34.28 -33.64
N GLY A 804 -0.09 34.18 -33.64
CA GLY A 804 -0.83 33.12 -34.32
C GLY A 804 -0.60 33.06 -35.82
N SER A 805 -0.56 34.21 -36.48
CA SER A 805 -0.32 34.29 -37.93
C SER A 805 1.08 33.81 -38.33
N ALA A 806 2.07 33.89 -37.43
CA ALA A 806 3.44 33.46 -37.72
C ALA A 806 3.64 31.94 -37.66
N TRP A 807 2.73 31.20 -37.02
CA TRP A 807 2.81 29.74 -36.82
C TRP A 807 1.85 28.94 -37.70
N LYS A 808 1.39 29.55 -38.80
CA LYS A 808 0.55 28.89 -39.81
C LYS A 808 1.36 27.97 -40.71
N THR A 809 0.76 26.86 -41.16
CA THR A 809 1.36 26.03 -42.22
C THR A 809 0.94 26.52 -43.60
N THR A 810 1.77 26.27 -44.62
CA THR A 810 1.69 26.89 -45.96
C THR A 810 0.71 26.22 -46.93
N ASP A 811 -0.06 25.21 -46.50
CA ASP A 811 -0.70 24.28 -47.44
C ASP A 811 -2.13 24.65 -47.89
N GLU A 812 -2.80 25.65 -47.30
CA GLU A 812 -4.15 26.05 -47.73
C GLU A 812 -4.41 27.57 -47.59
N SER A 813 -5.22 28.13 -48.50
CA SER A 813 -5.77 29.48 -48.37
C SER A 813 -6.78 29.52 -47.22
N CYS A 814 -6.38 30.04 -46.06
CA CYS A 814 -7.23 30.17 -44.86
C CYS A 814 -7.41 31.66 -44.48
N SER A 815 -8.55 32.01 -43.88
CA SER A 815 -8.86 33.38 -43.43
C SER A 815 -8.68 33.53 -41.92
N ASP A 816 -7.99 34.60 -41.49
CA ASP A 816 -7.98 35.05 -40.09
C ASP A 816 -9.19 35.92 -39.76
N ASP A 817 -9.83 36.51 -40.78
CA ASP A 817 -10.94 37.43 -40.61
C ASP A 817 -12.26 36.67 -40.45
N CYS A 818 -12.96 37.03 -39.37
CA CYS A 818 -14.40 36.79 -39.30
C CYS A 818 -15.13 37.96 -39.96
N PRO A 819 -15.92 37.74 -41.02
CA PRO A 819 -16.80 38.77 -41.54
C PRO A 819 -17.71 39.27 -40.41
N LYS A 820 -17.83 40.59 -40.23
CA LYS A 820 -18.60 41.22 -39.14
C LYS A 820 -20.07 40.76 -39.04
N ASP A 821 -20.63 40.25 -40.14
CA ASP A 821 -22.01 39.76 -40.21
C ASP A 821 -22.17 38.26 -39.88
N ASP A 822 -21.07 37.51 -39.68
CA ASP A 822 -21.07 36.05 -39.54
C ASP A 822 -20.51 35.53 -38.19
N CYS A 823 -19.99 36.42 -37.35
CA CYS A 823 -19.59 36.09 -35.98
C CYS A 823 -20.77 36.32 -35.01
N PRO A 824 -21.33 35.29 -34.36
CA PRO A 824 -22.31 35.48 -33.31
C PRO A 824 -21.70 36.30 -32.16
N VAL A 825 -22.22 37.50 -31.92
CA VAL A 825 -21.86 38.27 -30.72
C VAL A 825 -22.53 37.62 -29.52
N CYS A 826 -21.73 37.12 -28.59
CA CYS A 826 -22.23 36.62 -27.33
C CYS A 826 -22.68 37.80 -26.45
N THR A 827 -23.99 38.04 -26.36
CA THR A 827 -24.52 39.13 -25.53
C THR A 827 -24.24 38.84 -24.05
N GLU A 828 -24.07 39.89 -23.25
CA GLU A 828 -23.78 39.75 -21.82
C GLU A 828 -24.90 39.02 -21.08
N GLU A 829 -26.16 39.17 -21.51
CA GLU A 829 -27.30 38.46 -20.92
C GLU A 829 -27.19 36.95 -21.13
N LYS A 830 -26.72 36.51 -22.31
CA LYS A 830 -26.47 35.09 -22.58
C LYS A 830 -25.30 34.57 -21.74
N LYS A 831 -24.21 35.33 -21.62
CA LYS A 831 -23.06 34.94 -20.80
C LYS A 831 -23.46 34.70 -19.34
N VAL A 832 -24.25 35.59 -18.74
CA VAL A 832 -24.73 35.44 -17.35
C VAL A 832 -25.51 34.14 -17.16
N VAL A 833 -26.29 33.71 -18.15
CA VAL A 833 -27.00 32.42 -18.09
C VAL A 833 -26.02 31.24 -18.19
N LEU A 834 -25.08 31.29 -19.13
CA LEU A 834 -24.10 30.22 -19.35
C LEU A 834 -23.07 30.07 -18.22
N GLN A 835 -22.90 31.10 -17.38
CA GLN A 835 -22.07 31.06 -16.17
C GLN A 835 -22.70 30.29 -15.01
N LYS A 836 -23.98 29.91 -15.08
CA LYS A 836 -24.65 29.17 -14.00
C LYS A 836 -24.13 27.73 -13.89
N PRO A 837 -24.25 27.09 -12.70
CA PRO A 837 -23.78 25.71 -12.48
C PRO A 837 -24.41 24.63 -13.37
N ASN A 838 -25.57 24.89 -13.98
CA ASN A 838 -26.20 24.00 -14.95
C ASN A 838 -25.69 24.19 -16.40
N TYR A 839 -24.62 24.98 -16.58
CA TYR A 839 -23.91 25.19 -17.83
C TYR A 839 -22.39 25.15 -17.54
N CYS A 840 -21.63 26.15 -17.98
CA CYS A 840 -20.18 26.20 -17.80
C CYS A 840 -19.76 26.46 -16.35
N GLY A 841 -20.65 27.03 -15.53
CA GLY A 841 -20.37 27.33 -14.12
C GLY A 841 -19.98 26.11 -13.29
N ILE A 842 -20.37 24.90 -13.69
CA ILE A 842 -19.99 23.65 -12.99
C ILE A 842 -18.47 23.50 -12.85
N LEU A 843 -17.69 24.06 -13.78
CA LEU A 843 -16.23 23.96 -13.81
C LEU A 843 -15.55 24.74 -12.68
N THR A 844 -16.22 25.75 -12.11
CA THR A 844 -15.64 26.69 -11.15
C THR A 844 -16.31 26.66 -9.77
N VAL A 845 -17.32 25.81 -9.55
CA VAL A 845 -18.02 25.71 -8.25
C VAL A 845 -17.05 25.21 -7.17
N PRO A 846 -16.78 25.97 -6.09
CA PRO A 846 -15.76 25.61 -5.08
C PRO A 846 -16.04 24.34 -4.27
N LYS A 847 -17.29 23.86 -4.28
CA LYS A 847 -17.74 22.59 -3.68
C LYS A 847 -18.56 21.81 -4.70
N GLY A 848 -17.99 21.66 -5.89
CA GLY A 848 -18.59 20.96 -7.02
C GLY A 848 -17.73 19.76 -7.44
N PRO A 849 -18.11 19.05 -8.51
CA PRO A 849 -17.48 17.77 -8.86
C PRO A 849 -16.01 17.85 -9.26
N PHE A 850 -15.46 19.06 -9.44
CA PHE A 850 -14.08 19.32 -9.81
C PHE A 850 -13.28 20.07 -8.73
N ASP A 851 -13.79 20.18 -7.49
CA ASP A 851 -13.14 20.95 -6.42
C ASP A 851 -11.72 20.43 -6.09
N SER A 852 -11.55 19.11 -6.08
CA SER A 852 -10.28 18.40 -5.88
C SER A 852 -9.26 18.73 -6.96
N CYS A 853 -9.73 19.16 -8.14
CA CYS A 853 -8.92 19.49 -9.30
C CYS A 853 -8.47 20.95 -9.31
N HIS A 854 -9.24 21.89 -8.75
CA HIS A 854 -8.95 23.35 -8.80
C HIS A 854 -7.57 23.72 -8.28
N ARG A 855 -7.03 22.96 -7.32
CA ARG A 855 -5.69 23.17 -6.75
C ARG A 855 -4.56 22.78 -7.72
N LEU A 856 -4.83 21.87 -8.66
CA LEU A 856 -3.83 21.29 -9.56
C LEU A 856 -3.98 21.83 -10.98
N ILE A 857 -5.21 22.01 -11.46
CA ILE A 857 -5.51 22.58 -12.77
C ILE A 857 -6.44 23.77 -12.56
N ASN A 858 -6.05 24.94 -13.05
CA ASN A 858 -6.90 26.11 -13.00
C ASN A 858 -8.06 25.95 -14.02
N PRO A 859 -9.34 26.01 -13.60
CA PRO A 859 -10.49 25.88 -14.50
C PRO A 859 -10.68 27.06 -15.46
N ASP A 860 -10.02 28.21 -15.26
CA ASP A 860 -10.30 29.46 -15.98
C ASP A 860 -10.27 29.32 -17.50
N LEU A 861 -9.24 28.67 -18.06
CA LEU A 861 -9.12 28.45 -19.51
C LEU A 861 -10.31 27.65 -20.06
N TYR A 862 -10.64 26.55 -19.38
CA TYR A 862 -11.72 25.65 -19.77
C TYR A 862 -13.10 26.30 -19.60
N PHE A 863 -13.26 27.10 -18.55
CA PHE A 863 -14.46 27.89 -18.30
C PHE A 863 -14.69 28.94 -19.39
N GLN A 864 -13.67 29.70 -19.76
CA GLN A 864 -13.78 30.69 -20.84
C GLN A 864 -14.03 30.03 -22.20
N ALA A 865 -13.36 28.90 -22.49
CA ALA A 865 -13.61 28.12 -23.69
C ALA A 865 -15.06 27.62 -23.76
N CYS A 866 -15.56 27.03 -22.66
CA CYS A 866 -16.95 26.58 -22.56
C CYS A 866 -17.94 27.73 -22.82
N LEU A 867 -17.74 28.88 -22.18
CA LEU A 867 -18.65 30.03 -22.35
C LEU A 867 -18.69 30.51 -23.81
N HIS A 868 -17.53 30.62 -24.44
CA HIS A 868 -17.40 31.08 -25.82
C HIS A 868 -18.07 30.09 -26.79
N ASP A 869 -17.70 28.82 -26.71
CA ASP A 869 -18.16 27.79 -27.64
C ASP A 869 -19.65 27.52 -27.52
N LEU A 870 -20.16 27.48 -26.27
CA LEU A 870 -21.58 27.29 -26.01
C LEU A 870 -22.41 28.49 -26.48
N CYS A 871 -21.82 29.69 -26.49
CA CYS A 871 -22.48 30.86 -27.03
C CYS A 871 -22.56 30.85 -28.56
N LEU A 872 -21.48 30.40 -29.23
CA LEU A 872 -21.46 30.20 -30.68
C LEU A 872 -22.40 29.08 -31.12
N ALA A 873 -22.58 28.06 -30.28
CA ALA A 873 -23.45 26.91 -30.52
C ALA A 873 -24.90 27.11 -30.03
N GLU A 874 -25.32 28.34 -29.72
CA GLU A 874 -26.70 28.64 -29.26
C GLU A 874 -27.17 27.78 -28.07
N ALA A 875 -26.30 27.55 -27.09
CA ALA A 875 -26.53 26.73 -25.90
C ALA A 875 -26.77 25.23 -26.17
N ASP A 876 -26.19 24.69 -27.25
CA ASP A 876 -26.20 23.26 -27.56
C ASP A 876 -25.61 22.40 -26.42
N THR A 877 -26.44 21.49 -25.90
CA THR A 877 -26.09 20.61 -24.78
C THR A 877 -24.92 19.67 -25.12
N HIS A 878 -24.74 19.24 -26.37
CA HIS A 878 -23.62 18.40 -26.77
C HIS A 878 -22.29 19.14 -26.62
N VAL A 879 -22.24 20.41 -27.06
CA VAL A 879 -21.06 21.28 -26.94
C VAL A 879 -20.74 21.57 -25.47
N LEU A 880 -21.77 21.82 -24.65
CA LEU A 880 -21.61 21.96 -23.19
C LEU A 880 -20.94 20.72 -22.59
N CYS A 881 -21.46 19.53 -22.88
CA CYS A 881 -20.96 18.29 -22.30
C CYS A 881 -19.55 17.91 -22.78
N GLN A 882 -19.17 18.34 -23.98
CA GLN A 882 -17.82 18.15 -24.51
C GLN A 882 -16.82 19.12 -23.87
N SER A 883 -17.23 20.37 -23.67
CA SER A 883 -16.45 21.37 -22.95
C SER A 883 -16.18 20.92 -21.51
N ILE A 884 -17.20 20.41 -20.81
CA ILE A 884 -17.04 19.88 -19.45
C ILE A 884 -16.15 18.63 -19.44
N GLN A 885 -16.34 17.73 -20.41
CA GLN A 885 -15.50 16.53 -20.53
C GLN A 885 -14.02 16.89 -20.69
N SER A 886 -13.68 17.96 -21.42
CA SER A 886 -12.29 18.37 -21.63
C SER A 886 -11.59 18.68 -20.30
N TYR A 887 -12.25 19.41 -19.41
CA TYR A 887 -11.72 19.69 -18.08
C TYR A 887 -11.70 18.44 -17.19
N ALA A 888 -12.75 17.62 -17.24
CA ALA A 888 -12.81 16.36 -16.52
C ALA A 888 -11.63 15.44 -16.88
N THR A 889 -11.34 15.30 -18.17
CA THR A 889 -10.21 14.51 -18.68
C THR A 889 -8.89 15.09 -18.19
N ALA A 890 -8.70 16.41 -18.25
CA ALA A 890 -7.48 17.05 -17.75
C ALA A 890 -7.24 16.75 -16.27
N CYS A 891 -8.29 16.83 -15.44
CA CYS A 891 -8.23 16.49 -14.02
C CYS A 891 -7.84 15.02 -13.79
N GLN A 892 -8.46 14.11 -14.53
CA GLN A 892 -8.18 12.68 -14.43
C GLN A 892 -6.73 12.35 -14.85
N ASP A 893 -6.24 13.00 -15.90
CA ASP A 893 -4.86 12.87 -16.37
C ASP A 893 -3.84 13.38 -15.35
N ALA A 894 -4.21 14.39 -14.54
CA ALA A 894 -3.40 14.85 -13.42
C ALA A 894 -3.48 13.94 -12.18
N GLY A 895 -4.13 12.77 -12.29
CA GLY A 895 -4.30 11.80 -11.21
C GLY A 895 -5.33 12.22 -10.17
N VAL A 896 -6.18 13.20 -10.49
CA VAL A 896 -7.20 13.69 -9.57
C VAL A 896 -8.45 12.82 -9.67
N VAL A 897 -8.88 12.30 -8.53
CA VAL A 897 -10.20 11.69 -8.40
C VAL A 897 -11.24 12.82 -8.34
N ILE A 898 -11.99 12.97 -9.42
CA ILE A 898 -13.11 13.91 -9.54
C ILE A 898 -14.43 13.22 -9.18
N GLU A 899 -15.41 13.97 -8.71
CA GLU A 899 -16.74 13.42 -8.45
C GLU A 899 -17.55 13.23 -9.75
N ALA A 900 -18.64 12.47 -9.67
CA ALA A 900 -19.52 12.24 -10.80
C ALA A 900 -20.24 13.54 -11.22
N TRP A 901 -19.90 14.05 -12.41
CA TRP A 901 -20.51 15.25 -12.99
C TRP A 901 -21.61 14.93 -14.02
N ARG A 902 -21.62 13.72 -14.61
CA ARG A 902 -22.68 13.27 -15.53
C ARG A 902 -23.84 12.66 -14.74
N ARG A 903 -25.07 13.02 -15.11
CA ARG A 903 -26.33 12.49 -14.53
C ARG A 903 -27.34 12.22 -15.66
N PRO A 904 -28.38 11.39 -15.46
CA PRO A 904 -29.38 11.13 -16.49
C PRO A 904 -30.03 12.41 -17.07
N SER A 905 -30.19 13.44 -16.24
CA SER A 905 -30.73 14.76 -16.61
C SER A 905 -29.68 15.78 -17.07
N PHE A 906 -28.38 15.49 -16.93
CA PHE A 906 -27.30 16.45 -17.19
C PHE A 906 -26.10 15.74 -17.83
N CYS A 907 -25.88 16.00 -19.12
CA CYS A 907 -24.85 15.35 -19.92
C CYS A 907 -24.88 13.81 -19.95
N PRO A 908 -26.04 13.19 -20.24
CA PRO A 908 -26.16 11.74 -20.30
C PRO A 908 -25.27 11.15 -21.40
N LEU A 909 -24.66 9.99 -21.13
CA LEU A 909 -23.86 9.25 -22.09
C LEU A 909 -24.53 7.91 -22.41
N ARG A 910 -24.86 7.67 -23.68
CA ARG A 910 -25.55 6.44 -24.12
C ARG A 910 -24.61 5.31 -24.50
N CYS A 911 -24.27 4.43 -23.57
CA CYS A 911 -23.34 3.33 -23.81
C CYS A 911 -23.90 2.29 -24.83
N PRO A 912 -23.06 1.64 -25.68
CA PRO A 912 -23.48 0.55 -26.54
C PRO A 912 -24.13 -0.61 -25.76
N ALA A 913 -24.79 -1.53 -26.47
CA ALA A 913 -25.32 -2.73 -25.85
C ALA A 913 -24.21 -3.48 -25.07
N ASN A 914 -24.56 -4.00 -23.90
CA ASN A 914 -23.64 -4.71 -22.98
C ASN A 914 -22.50 -3.85 -22.42
N SER A 915 -22.71 -2.53 -22.30
CA SER A 915 -21.75 -1.62 -21.69
C SER A 915 -22.37 -0.63 -20.74
N ASN A 916 -21.62 -0.26 -19.69
CA ASN A 916 -21.96 0.83 -18.80
C ASN A 916 -20.96 1.99 -18.94
N TYR A 917 -21.38 3.16 -18.45
CA TYR A 917 -20.50 4.30 -18.27
C TYR A 917 -19.78 4.13 -16.94
N SER A 918 -18.49 4.33 -16.93
CA SER A 918 -17.75 4.57 -15.69
C SER A 918 -16.95 5.86 -15.83
N LEU A 919 -16.87 6.60 -14.72
CA LEU A 919 -16.05 7.80 -14.62
C LEU A 919 -14.56 7.47 -14.81
N CYS A 920 -14.14 6.28 -14.38
CA CYS A 920 -12.77 5.77 -14.50
C CYS A 920 -12.77 4.25 -14.72
N THR A 921 -12.16 3.77 -15.81
CA THR A 921 -11.86 2.34 -16.01
C THR A 921 -10.38 2.08 -16.23
N ASN A 922 -9.95 0.85 -15.90
CA ASN A 922 -8.64 0.33 -16.25
C ASN A 922 -8.67 -0.23 -17.69
N PHE A 923 -7.86 0.36 -18.57
CA PHE A 923 -7.77 0.00 -19.98
C PHE A 923 -7.28 -1.45 -20.21
N CYS A 924 -6.44 -1.98 -19.31
CA CYS A 924 -5.69 -3.22 -19.56
C CYS A 924 -6.39 -4.52 -19.14
N VAL A 925 -7.61 -4.44 -18.60
CA VAL A 925 -8.34 -5.62 -18.08
C VAL A 925 -9.40 -6.12 -19.05
N ASN A 926 -9.78 -5.33 -20.07
CA ASN A 926 -11.02 -5.55 -20.85
C ASN A 926 -10.83 -5.66 -22.38
N SER A 927 -9.66 -6.07 -22.89
CA SER A 927 -9.43 -6.26 -24.34
C SER A 927 -8.86 -7.64 -24.69
N CYS A 928 -9.14 -8.13 -25.91
CA CYS A 928 -8.57 -9.40 -26.42
C CYS A 928 -7.04 -9.37 -26.53
N THR A 929 -6.41 -8.19 -26.57
CA THR A 929 -4.96 -8.00 -26.58
C THR A 929 -4.33 -7.91 -25.18
N GLY A 930 -5.13 -7.63 -24.14
CA GLY A 930 -4.66 -7.57 -22.75
C GLY A 930 -4.41 -8.95 -22.10
N LEU A 931 -4.83 -10.03 -22.76
CA LEU A 931 -4.67 -11.41 -22.28
C LEU A 931 -3.27 -12.00 -22.53
N GLU A 932 -2.45 -11.39 -23.39
CA GLU A 932 -1.17 -11.99 -23.82
C GLU A 932 0.08 -11.37 -23.15
N ASP A 933 0.07 -10.10 -22.72
CA ASP A 933 1.26 -9.47 -22.12
C ASP A 933 0.95 -8.19 -21.30
N ALA A 934 0.73 -8.35 -19.98
CA ALA A 934 0.44 -7.24 -19.07
C ALA A 934 1.61 -6.25 -18.86
N SER A 935 2.84 -6.64 -19.24
CA SER A 935 4.06 -5.84 -19.02
C SER A 935 4.19 -4.62 -19.93
N LYS A 936 3.39 -4.55 -21.01
CA LYS A 936 3.38 -3.46 -22.02
C LYS A 936 2.25 -2.44 -21.82
N CYS A 937 1.50 -2.55 -20.72
CA CYS A 937 0.39 -1.67 -20.40
C CYS A 937 0.87 -0.23 -20.04
N PRO A 938 0.31 0.83 -20.65
CA PRO A 938 0.59 2.20 -20.24
C PRO A 938 0.14 2.47 -18.79
N LYS A 939 1.03 3.03 -17.96
CA LYS A 939 0.72 3.50 -16.60
C LYS A 939 -0.06 4.83 -16.60
N THR A 940 -1.18 4.91 -17.31
CA THR A 940 -2.06 6.09 -17.28
C THR A 940 -3.27 5.82 -16.41
N PHE A 941 -3.47 6.71 -15.44
CA PHE A 941 -4.61 6.73 -14.53
C PHE A 941 -5.92 6.98 -15.30
N CYS A 942 -6.98 6.31 -14.87
CA CYS A 942 -8.40 6.58 -15.12
C CYS A 942 -8.78 7.26 -16.45
N SER A 943 -9.47 6.52 -17.35
CA SER A 943 -10.21 7.11 -18.46
C SER A 943 -11.72 6.88 -18.31
N SER A 944 -12.55 7.87 -18.67
CA SER A 944 -14.00 7.66 -18.75
C SER A 944 -14.33 6.77 -19.95
N HIS A 945 -14.85 5.57 -19.71
CA HIS A 945 -15.03 4.56 -20.75
C HIS A 945 -16.47 4.07 -20.85
N ARG A 946 -16.83 3.64 -22.06
CA ARG A 946 -17.94 2.71 -22.33
C ARG A 946 -17.35 1.30 -22.33
N ASN A 947 -17.83 0.41 -21.48
CA ASN A 947 -17.39 -1.01 -21.53
C ASN A 947 -18.05 -1.79 -22.67
N ALA A 948 -17.79 -1.44 -23.94
CA ALA A 948 -18.10 -2.30 -25.07
C ALA A 948 -16.99 -2.16 -26.11
N LEU A 949 -16.29 -3.28 -26.36
CA LEU A 949 -15.46 -3.46 -27.54
C LEU A 949 -16.35 -3.34 -28.78
N GLN A 950 -16.25 -2.22 -29.47
CA GLN A 950 -16.16 -2.22 -30.92
C GLN A 950 -15.26 -1.04 -31.32
N PRO A 951 -13.91 -1.16 -31.17
CA PRO A 951 -13.06 -0.60 -32.21
C PRO A 951 -13.49 -1.20 -33.55
N LEU A 952 -13.19 -0.55 -34.67
CA LEU A 952 -13.11 -1.28 -35.94
C LEU A 952 -11.93 -2.28 -35.83
N ALA A 953 -12.03 -3.31 -35.00
CA ALA A 953 -11.17 -4.47 -35.14
C ALA A 953 -11.67 -5.27 -36.33
N LEU A 954 -10.76 -5.92 -37.07
CA LEU A 954 -11.14 -6.94 -38.04
C LEU A 954 -12.19 -7.84 -37.42
N GLN A 955 -13.37 -7.87 -38.01
CA GLN A 955 -14.42 -8.75 -37.54
C GLN A 955 -13.91 -10.20 -37.59
N PRO A 956 -14.43 -11.09 -36.73
CA PRO A 956 -14.22 -12.52 -36.89
C PRO A 956 -14.37 -12.91 -38.37
N HIS A 957 -13.33 -13.51 -38.94
CA HIS A 957 -13.26 -13.96 -40.34
C HIS A 957 -13.11 -12.88 -41.42
N GLU A 958 -12.95 -11.60 -41.04
CA GLU A 958 -12.59 -10.55 -41.98
C GLU A 958 -11.13 -10.73 -42.47
N SER A 959 -10.89 -10.41 -43.74
CA SER A 959 -9.58 -10.56 -44.38
C SER A 959 -9.08 -9.23 -44.92
N VAL A 960 -7.79 -8.94 -44.73
CA VAL A 960 -7.11 -7.73 -45.22
C VAL A 960 -5.82 -8.08 -45.94
N LEU A 961 -5.45 -7.25 -46.90
CA LEU A 961 -4.16 -7.33 -47.57
C LEU A 961 -3.08 -6.59 -46.76
N ASN A 962 -1.91 -7.21 -46.65
CA ASN A 962 -0.74 -6.67 -45.96
C ASN A 962 0.51 -6.87 -46.82
N ASP A 963 1.61 -6.22 -46.44
CA ASP A 963 2.92 -6.34 -47.08
C ASP A 963 2.87 -6.06 -48.60
N ASN A 964 2.31 -4.90 -48.99
CA ASN A 964 2.16 -4.51 -50.39
C ASN A 964 1.36 -5.53 -51.24
N CYS A 965 0.23 -6.00 -50.69
CA CYS A 965 -0.63 -7.03 -51.26
C CYS A 965 0.05 -8.40 -51.44
N GLN A 966 1.18 -8.65 -50.77
CA GLN A 966 1.86 -9.96 -50.82
C GLN A 966 1.30 -10.97 -49.81
N GLN A 967 0.45 -10.51 -48.89
CA GLN A 967 -0.16 -11.35 -47.87
C GLN A 967 -1.65 -11.04 -47.71
N LEU A 968 -2.47 -12.09 -47.62
CA LEU A 968 -3.88 -12.02 -47.22
C LEU A 968 -4.00 -12.55 -45.80
N CYS A 969 -4.36 -11.69 -44.86
CA CYS A 969 -4.46 -11.99 -43.44
C CYS A 969 -5.92 -12.05 -43.01
N THR A 970 -6.34 -13.18 -42.42
CA THR A 970 -7.70 -13.37 -41.91
C THR A 970 -7.69 -13.38 -40.37
N CYS A 971 -8.67 -12.69 -39.77
CA CYS A 971 -8.86 -12.66 -38.32
C CYS A 971 -9.53 -13.97 -37.83
N VAL A 972 -8.85 -14.69 -36.93
CA VAL A 972 -9.34 -15.93 -36.32
C VAL A 972 -9.58 -15.70 -34.82
N PRO A 973 -10.84 -15.81 -34.33
CA PRO A 973 -11.15 -15.64 -32.92
C PRO A 973 -10.29 -16.52 -32.00
N GLY A 974 -9.65 -15.92 -30.99
CA GLY A 974 -8.79 -16.61 -30.02
C GLY A 974 -7.43 -17.08 -30.57
N LYS A 975 -7.11 -16.83 -31.85
CA LYS A 975 -5.82 -17.19 -32.47
C LYS A 975 -5.10 -16.02 -33.15
N GLY A 976 -5.70 -14.83 -33.18
CA GLY A 976 -5.12 -13.65 -33.82
C GLY A 976 -5.25 -13.69 -35.35
N LEU A 977 -4.30 -13.05 -36.06
CA LEU A 977 -4.27 -13.01 -37.53
C LEU A 977 -3.54 -14.22 -38.10
N THR A 978 -4.16 -14.90 -39.05
CA THR A 978 -3.52 -15.95 -39.85
C THR A 978 -3.31 -15.43 -41.27
N CYS A 979 -2.06 -15.30 -41.70
CA CYS A 979 -1.72 -14.77 -43.02
C CYS A 979 -1.27 -15.86 -43.98
N SER A 980 -1.70 -15.78 -45.23
CA SER A 980 -1.23 -16.60 -46.35
C SER A 980 -0.66 -15.71 -47.45
N ARG A 981 0.18 -16.29 -48.31
CA ARG A 981 0.79 -15.56 -49.43
C ARG A 981 -0.30 -15.17 -50.44
N HIS A 982 -0.27 -13.93 -50.90
CA HIS A 982 -1.18 -13.36 -51.89
C HIS A 982 -0.41 -12.59 -52.96
N SER A 983 -1.03 -12.37 -54.13
CA SER A 983 -0.53 -11.51 -55.20
C SER A 983 -1.73 -11.05 -56.01
N CYS A 984 -1.80 -9.75 -56.32
CA CYS A 984 -2.78 -9.21 -57.26
C CYS A 984 -2.68 -9.90 -58.62
N THR A 985 -3.76 -9.96 -59.38
CA THR A 985 -3.73 -10.53 -60.74
C THR A 985 -2.92 -9.63 -61.70
N ASP A 986 -2.54 -10.16 -62.88
CA ASP A 986 -1.68 -9.44 -63.84
C ASP A 986 -2.29 -8.11 -64.35
N ASP A 987 -3.59 -7.90 -64.14
CA ASP A 987 -4.37 -6.70 -64.48
C ASP A 987 -4.69 -5.78 -63.28
N GLU A 988 -4.24 -6.12 -62.08
CA GLU A 988 -4.48 -5.38 -60.84
C GLU A 988 -3.17 -4.75 -60.31
N THR A 989 -3.24 -3.50 -59.85
CA THR A 989 -2.14 -2.80 -59.19
C THR A 989 -2.43 -2.65 -57.71
N CYS A 990 -1.48 -3.05 -56.84
CA CYS A 990 -1.63 -2.87 -55.40
C CYS A 990 -1.60 -1.38 -55.06
N GLU A 991 -2.75 -0.83 -54.68
CA GLU A 991 -2.95 0.59 -54.43
C GLU A 991 -3.78 0.81 -53.16
N ILE A 992 -3.65 1.99 -52.55
CA ILE A 992 -4.43 2.36 -51.38
C ILE A 992 -5.70 3.07 -51.87
N ARG A 993 -6.88 2.52 -51.59
CA ARG A 993 -8.18 3.16 -51.84
C ARG A 993 -8.93 3.36 -50.54
N ASP A 994 -9.37 4.60 -50.28
CA ASP A 994 -10.07 4.99 -49.05
C ASP A 994 -9.37 4.57 -47.74
N GLY A 995 -8.04 4.52 -47.76
CA GLY A 995 -7.20 4.17 -46.62
C GLY A 995 -7.02 2.67 -46.38
N VAL A 996 -7.53 1.81 -47.26
CA VAL A 996 -7.38 0.35 -47.23
C VAL A 996 -6.50 -0.10 -48.40
N LEU A 997 -5.58 -1.06 -48.14
CA LEU A 997 -4.70 -1.64 -49.16
C LEU A 997 -5.48 -2.67 -49.99
N GLY A 998 -5.50 -2.50 -51.31
CA GLY A 998 -6.27 -3.33 -52.25
C GLY A 998 -5.49 -3.71 -53.50
N CYS A 999 -5.82 -4.88 -54.05
CA CYS A 999 -5.82 -5.14 -55.49
C CYS A 999 -7.23 -4.69 -55.99
#